data_AF-A0AAV0VHX1-F1
#
_entry.id   AF-A0AAV0VHX1-F1
#
_cell.length_a   1.000
_cell.length_b   1.000
_cell.length_c   1.000
_cell.angle_alpha   90.00
_cell.angle_beta   90.00
_cell.angle_gamma   90.00
#
_symmetry.space_group_name_H-M   'P 1'
#
loop_
_entity.id
_entity.type
_entity.pdbx_description
1 polymer ?
#
loop_
_entity_poly.entity_id
_entity_poly.type
_entity_poly.pdbx_seq_one_letter_code
_entity_poly.pdbx_strand_id
1 'polypeptide(L)'
;MQFTVTIAVLMGISVAVMAGTYDGWAPHRYCNSLDNIETTRIPPLTSKQAELVESLEQVQIIARHGARAPYARVFCWESPKHNPMNAEWDCSTISVSSLEINFKEQSKGFGRLYRKSYIDGHNILNGDCIVGGLLESGRQQHKINGEFLRDAYVGRGSLKLFPTAKLSDLELSEIYLRSDDQERTLGSGEALINGLFPINGTPSFELHRMLSWNVADYSMDYISPNEKICPFMKHIEQISSESPEFWSHLRDPATVEIERHFNDVVGSFSWNSVLECLSTARCSNLELPDGVDEETFTKTYHEVEVRQGIFLTYNDSWYSKVAMQPLAHDMLTQLNGALNGDPAAYKLSVTMAHDSTIMPLLAATVKENWDRTWTPYAGMLVLEMYKTKSGSHAVRMIFHGEPQLLPDCRDTLCDVDEFFQAFAFARNPRTENDCKLSETKEKSKSLSSSLNSMVNGQDYFTASNHIGSYLLLGLVAVAGLLALRRRNRQHEMRGSDENIVLLHGMFTRVLRRGCSCAYHRATLRGNLVCPRTAALYNIQQQRRFLVDGMDAFMDFEREMALKRRKAHPEKFASVGPLTPPVEPDDDECCHLDCPNCVLLVYQEQLLEYELSLQNQNKKEKPKIPVPIYDLSFHSSKDDEEVSSAWKMLLTERNRGAFGVAANDVISAPHQTADGAWRSVRHIDFRVRDDQQEHVSKQASNIGVYVPNDLPVVERMLVHLHVDDPSVVYAAEPLANSTQQSLLQHQPLQQRPFAHVGTIRDALTWSFDLISTPRPRFLRNLAAYASDSSDVAGLMAPRTADAIQAERGPHQHVTIADIFDLFPSVRLSFADFSQIVPLNSPRYYTISSSRQFSPDIVSITLGLRKKDALPLPRCSSYLAMLKPGEAIRASFYQSSFVFPYHDHRPIMLISAGTGIAPFRAFLQDLEHEDKTSSHQHRPAYLFYGCREASVDFLYGEELERARESGVLDQLHVTFSDDGDRPKRYVQDALIEQSELVARHLLQDEGYIYLCEFSGSAIATQEDAERVVRQKLAGHLIVTELW
;
A
#
# COMPACT_ATOMS: atom_id res chain seq x y z
N MET A 1 51.30 73.33 4.64
CA MET A 1 49.88 73.75 4.66
C MET A 1 49.06 72.59 5.19
N GLN A 2 48.68 72.62 6.49
CA GLN A 2 47.27 72.66 6.98
C GLN A 2 46.20 71.98 6.09
N PHE A 3 45.31 71.06 6.50
CA PHE A 3 44.56 70.71 7.75
C PHE A 3 44.16 69.19 7.66
N THR A 4 44.46 68.29 8.62
CA THR A 4 43.72 67.81 9.83
C THR A 4 42.43 66.96 9.67
N VAL A 5 42.49 65.73 10.26
CA VAL A 5 41.55 65.07 11.23
C VAL A 5 40.27 64.43 10.61
N THR A 6 39.94 63.13 10.81
CA THR A 6 39.65 62.45 12.09
C THR A 6 39.74 60.91 12.01
N ILE A 7 40.14 60.27 13.12
CA ILE A 7 40.21 58.83 13.43
C ILE A 7 38.90 58.37 14.12
N ALA A 8 38.41 57.15 13.84
CA ALA A 8 37.88 56.21 14.86
C ALA A 8 37.64 54.80 14.28
N VAL A 9 38.09 53.80 15.03
CA VAL A 9 37.98 52.34 14.83
C VAL A 9 36.63 51.82 15.36
N LEU A 10 36.00 50.86 14.70
CA LEU A 10 35.16 49.83 15.34
C LEU A 10 35.03 48.57 14.44
N MET A 11 35.12 47.42 15.10
CA MET A 11 35.00 46.06 14.57
C MET A 11 33.62 45.80 13.95
N GLY A 12 33.53 44.79 13.06
CA GLY A 12 32.25 44.14 12.75
C GLY A 12 32.24 43.38 11.43
N ILE A 13 32.57 42.09 11.50
CA ILE A 13 32.22 41.09 10.49
C ILE A 13 30.69 40.97 10.47
N SER A 14 30.08 41.00 9.29
CA SER A 14 28.80 40.35 8.98
C SER A 14 28.63 40.33 7.45
N VAL A 15 28.99 39.21 6.81
CA VAL A 15 28.43 38.90 5.49
C VAL A 15 27.00 38.51 5.78
N ALA A 16 26.06 39.38 5.39
CA ALA A 16 24.64 39.18 5.58
C ALA A 16 24.22 37.86 4.91
N VAL A 17 23.80 36.90 5.74
CA VAL A 17 22.91 35.83 5.30
C VAL A 17 21.66 36.52 4.78
N MET A 18 21.32 36.29 3.51
CA MET A 18 20.06 36.76 2.95
C MET A 18 18.93 36.04 3.70
N ALA A 19 18.34 36.72 4.68
CA ALA A 19 17.09 36.32 5.28
C ALA A 19 16.04 36.21 4.17
N GLY A 20 15.44 35.03 4.03
CA GLY A 20 14.31 34.82 3.15
C GLY A 20 13.20 35.82 3.50
N THR A 21 12.46 36.25 2.48
CA THR A 21 11.30 37.14 2.59
C THR A 21 10.41 36.72 3.76
N TYR A 22 10.42 37.50 4.84
CA TYR A 22 9.68 37.20 6.06
C TYR A 22 8.68 38.30 6.36
N ASP A 23 7.46 37.84 6.58
CA ASP A 23 6.27 38.45 7.18
C ASP A 23 6.49 38.91 8.66
N GLY A 24 7.72 38.82 9.18
CA GLY A 24 8.16 39.37 10.47
C GLY A 24 8.01 38.48 11.71
N TRP A 25 7.45 37.28 11.57
CA TRP A 25 7.22 36.32 12.67
C TRP A 25 8.54 35.65 13.13
N ALA A 26 8.50 34.86 14.21
CA ALA A 26 9.62 33.98 14.55
C ALA A 26 9.48 32.61 13.84
N PRO A 27 10.59 31.88 13.58
CA PRO A 27 10.51 30.47 13.17
C PRO A 27 9.79 29.64 14.23
N HIS A 28 8.80 28.84 13.82
CA HIS A 28 8.02 28.01 14.74
C HIS A 28 8.92 26.94 15.40
N ARG A 29 8.65 26.60 16.67
CA ARG A 29 9.43 25.60 17.45
C ARG A 29 9.62 24.30 16.69
N TYR A 30 8.56 23.82 16.02
CA TYR A 30 8.60 22.58 15.23
C TYR A 30 9.72 22.56 14.18
N CYS A 31 10.06 23.71 13.61
CA CYS A 31 11.05 23.79 12.56
C CYS A 31 12.46 23.49 13.04
N ASN A 32 12.74 23.71 14.33
CA ASN A 32 14.07 23.63 14.91
C ASN A 32 15.12 24.29 14.00
N SER A 33 14.86 25.54 13.61
CA SER A 33 15.73 26.26 12.68
C SER A 33 17.17 26.26 13.18
N LEU A 34 18.13 26.42 12.26
CA LEU A 34 19.55 26.44 12.62
C LEU A 34 19.89 27.53 13.65
N ASP A 35 19.10 28.61 13.71
CA ASP A 35 19.22 29.67 14.73
C ASP A 35 18.74 29.24 16.12
N ASN A 36 17.78 28.31 16.17
CA ASN A 36 17.15 27.82 17.41
C ASN A 36 17.70 26.45 17.84
N ILE A 37 18.56 25.83 17.04
CA ILE A 37 19.01 24.45 17.27
C ILE A 37 19.79 24.27 18.56
N GLU A 38 20.36 25.33 19.12
CA GLU A 38 21.02 25.28 20.44
C GLU A 38 20.13 24.75 21.57
N THR A 39 18.82 24.84 21.42
CA THR A 39 17.85 24.22 22.34
C THR A 39 17.99 22.70 22.42
N THR A 40 18.61 22.03 21.45
CA THR A 40 18.87 20.58 21.47
C THR A 40 20.12 20.18 22.27
N ARG A 41 20.96 21.15 22.66
CA ARG A 41 22.24 20.88 23.30
C ARG A 41 22.05 20.12 24.62
N ILE A 42 22.88 19.12 24.85
CA ILE A 42 22.86 18.34 26.09
C ILE A 42 23.31 19.23 27.27
N PRO A 43 22.44 19.49 28.26
CA PRO A 43 22.80 20.30 29.41
C PRO A 43 23.73 19.52 30.36
N PRO A 44 24.68 20.20 31.04
CA PRO A 44 25.48 19.55 32.07
C PRO A 44 24.61 19.08 33.25
N LEU A 45 25.13 18.17 34.07
CA LEU A 45 24.53 17.87 35.37
C LEU A 45 24.55 19.12 36.26
N THR A 46 23.52 19.30 37.08
CA THR A 46 23.57 20.34 38.13
C THR A 46 24.71 20.06 39.10
N SER A 47 25.25 21.07 39.79
CA SER A 47 26.36 20.87 40.75
C SER A 47 26.05 19.78 41.78
N LYS A 48 24.80 19.70 42.22
CA LYS A 48 24.34 18.71 43.20
C LYS A 48 24.30 17.28 42.62
N GLN A 49 23.85 17.13 41.37
CA GLN A 49 23.87 15.84 40.67
C GLN A 49 25.30 15.40 40.33
N ALA A 50 26.15 16.33 39.88
CA ALA A 50 27.55 16.07 39.57
C ALA A 50 28.34 15.57 40.79
N GLU A 51 27.98 16.01 42.00
CA GLU A 51 28.55 15.50 43.25
C GLU A 51 28.17 14.04 43.55
N LEU A 52 27.04 13.55 43.02
CA LEU A 52 26.52 12.20 43.28
C LEU A 52 27.06 11.13 42.33
N VAL A 53 27.48 11.52 41.12
CA VAL A 53 27.93 10.59 40.08
C VAL A 53 29.45 10.37 40.11
N GLU A 54 29.89 9.16 39.77
CA GLU A 54 31.29 8.77 39.60
C GLU A 54 31.69 8.84 38.12
N SER A 55 30.90 8.21 37.25
CA SER A 55 31.17 8.04 35.82
C SER A 55 29.89 7.95 34.98
N LEU A 56 30.00 8.31 33.70
CA LEU A 56 28.99 8.05 32.67
C LEU A 56 29.31 6.71 32.01
N GLU A 57 28.37 5.77 32.05
CA GLU A 57 28.58 4.38 31.62
C GLU A 57 27.99 4.08 30.24
N GLN A 58 26.80 4.64 29.93
CA GLN A 58 26.11 4.41 28.66
C GLN A 58 25.29 5.63 28.24
N VAL A 59 25.16 5.83 26.93
CA VAL A 59 24.25 6.80 26.32
C VAL A 59 23.41 6.11 25.24
N GLN A 60 22.09 6.31 25.27
CA GLN A 60 21.17 5.91 24.21
C GLN A 60 20.48 7.14 23.62
N ILE A 61 20.39 7.23 22.30
CA ILE A 61 19.86 8.38 21.57
C ILE A 61 18.76 7.90 20.64
N ILE A 62 17.58 8.50 20.73
CA ILE A 62 16.50 8.35 19.75
C ILE A 62 16.28 9.72 19.12
N ALA A 63 16.58 9.84 17.83
CA ALA A 63 16.55 11.12 17.14
C ALA A 63 15.52 11.10 16.00
N ARG A 64 14.60 12.07 16.01
CA ARG A 64 13.69 12.30 14.89
C ARG A 64 14.49 12.78 13.68
N HIS A 65 14.14 12.34 12.47
CA HIS A 65 14.73 12.90 11.24
C HIS A 65 14.68 14.44 11.18
N GLY A 66 15.60 15.03 10.40
CA GLY A 66 15.66 16.49 10.17
C GLY A 66 14.53 17.00 9.26
N ALA A 67 14.57 18.30 8.96
CA ALA A 67 13.68 18.95 8.01
C ALA A 67 13.68 18.25 6.64
N ARG A 68 12.49 18.07 6.07
CA ARG A 68 12.25 17.22 4.88
C ARG A 68 11.13 17.79 3.99
N ALA A 69 11.11 17.40 2.73
CA ALA A 69 10.02 17.69 1.78
C ALA A 69 8.71 16.96 2.18
N PRO A 70 7.53 17.28 1.61
CA PRO A 70 6.26 16.71 2.05
C PRO A 70 6.26 15.17 2.09
N TYR A 71 5.79 14.54 3.18
CA TYR A 71 5.95 13.08 3.41
C TYR A 71 5.02 12.19 2.59
N ALA A 72 3.95 12.76 2.02
CA ALA A 72 2.99 12.06 1.16
C ALA A 72 2.37 13.04 0.16
N ARG A 73 1.63 12.51 -0.83
CA ARG A 73 0.77 13.35 -1.67
C ARG A 73 -0.46 13.78 -0.88
N VAL A 74 -0.36 14.92 -0.20
CA VAL A 74 -1.43 15.46 0.64
C VAL A 74 -2.18 16.60 -0.05
N PHE A 75 -3.45 16.77 0.32
CA PHE A 75 -4.19 17.98 0.00
C PHE A 75 -4.03 18.97 1.16
N CYS A 76 -3.62 20.20 0.85
CA CYS A 76 -3.38 21.25 1.84
C CYS A 76 -4.48 22.29 1.88
N TRP A 77 -4.67 22.98 0.76
CA TRP A 77 -5.72 24.00 0.58
C TRP A 77 -6.00 24.18 -0.91
N GLU A 78 -7.14 24.81 -1.21
CA GLU A 78 -7.66 24.95 -2.57
C GLU A 78 -6.77 25.83 -3.47
N SER A 79 -6.11 26.85 -2.89
CA SER A 79 -5.24 27.75 -3.63
C SER A 79 -3.96 27.04 -4.12
N PRO A 80 -3.76 26.87 -5.44
CA PRO A 80 -2.58 26.18 -5.95
C PRO A 80 -1.29 26.95 -5.72
N LYS A 81 -1.37 28.29 -5.60
CA LYS A 81 -0.20 29.18 -5.46
C LYS A 81 0.58 28.91 -4.17
N HIS A 82 -0.12 28.70 -3.06
CA HIS A 82 0.48 28.57 -1.74
C HIS A 82 0.79 27.11 -1.38
N ASN A 83 0.27 26.15 -2.14
CA ASN A 83 0.29 24.74 -1.75
C ASN A 83 1.73 24.16 -1.78
N PRO A 84 2.26 23.62 -0.65
CA PRO A 84 3.60 23.04 -0.58
C PRO A 84 3.85 21.91 -1.58
N MET A 85 2.79 21.22 -2.01
CA MET A 85 2.88 20.17 -3.03
C MET A 85 3.25 20.70 -4.42
N ASN A 86 3.03 22.00 -4.68
CA ASN A 86 3.34 22.64 -5.96
C ASN A 86 4.67 23.40 -5.93
N ALA A 87 5.30 23.55 -4.77
CA ALA A 87 6.59 24.20 -4.63
C ALA A 87 7.70 23.37 -5.30
N GLU A 88 8.78 24.05 -5.70
CA GLU A 88 9.99 23.40 -6.19
C GLU A 88 10.87 23.02 -5.00
N TRP A 89 11.19 21.73 -4.89
CA TRP A 89 11.90 21.16 -3.76
C TRP A 89 13.31 20.71 -4.16
N ASP A 90 14.31 21.12 -3.37
CA ASP A 90 15.71 20.76 -3.56
C ASP A 90 16.18 19.80 -2.45
N CYS A 91 16.42 18.55 -2.85
CA CYS A 91 17.04 17.50 -2.05
C CYS A 91 18.31 17.03 -2.75
N SER A 92 18.97 17.94 -3.47
CA SER A 92 20.22 17.67 -4.19
C SER A 92 21.28 17.24 -3.18
N THR A 93 21.48 15.94 -3.15
CA THR A 93 22.43 15.31 -2.27
C THR A 93 23.37 14.57 -3.19
N ILE A 94 24.65 14.94 -3.12
CA ILE A 94 25.67 14.30 -3.95
C ILE A 94 25.83 12.87 -3.40
N SER A 95 25.01 11.94 -3.88
CA SER A 95 25.21 10.53 -3.59
C SER A 95 26.48 10.10 -4.34
N VAL A 96 27.59 9.96 -3.59
CA VAL A 96 28.78 9.31 -4.10
C VAL A 96 28.53 7.81 -4.01
N SER A 97 28.08 7.20 -5.10
CA SER A 97 28.13 5.74 -5.20
C SER A 97 29.57 5.36 -5.51
N SER A 98 30.30 4.86 -4.51
CA SER A 98 31.54 4.13 -4.69
C SER A 98 31.26 2.64 -4.51
N LEU A 99 30.62 2.01 -5.49
CA LEU A 99 30.75 0.57 -5.65
C LEU A 99 32.05 0.32 -6.42
N GLU A 100 33.08 -0.17 -5.73
CA GLU A 100 34.27 -0.70 -6.40
C GLU A 100 33.88 -1.98 -7.16
N ILE A 101 33.73 -1.89 -8.48
CA ILE A 101 33.47 -3.05 -9.36
C ILE A 101 34.80 -3.80 -9.67
N ASN A 102 35.87 -3.64 -8.87
CA ASN A 102 37.14 -4.33 -9.17
C ASN A 102 38.07 -4.53 -7.95
N PHE A 103 38.21 -5.78 -7.50
CA PHE A 103 39.18 -6.20 -6.46
C PHE A 103 40.63 -6.35 -6.97
N LYS A 104 40.90 -6.04 -8.24
CA LYS A 104 42.28 -6.10 -8.77
C LYS A 104 42.98 -4.76 -8.62
N GLU A 105 43.87 -4.75 -7.63
CA GLU A 105 44.96 -3.81 -7.35
C GLU A 105 45.10 -2.58 -8.27
N GLN A 106 45.06 -1.41 -7.62
CA GLN A 106 45.60 -0.10 -8.06
C GLN A 106 44.71 0.87 -8.85
N SER A 107 43.39 0.67 -8.94
CA SER A 107 42.48 1.77 -9.31
C SER A 107 41.69 2.24 -8.09
N LYS A 108 42.25 3.18 -7.32
CA LYS A 108 41.46 4.05 -6.41
C LYS A 108 40.55 4.93 -7.26
N GLY A 109 39.46 4.36 -7.75
CA GLY A 109 38.48 5.05 -8.57
C GLY A 109 37.64 5.95 -7.68
N PHE A 110 37.81 7.27 -7.81
CA PHE A 110 36.87 8.23 -7.24
C PHE A 110 35.44 7.82 -7.62
N GLY A 111 34.56 7.68 -6.63
CA GLY A 111 33.13 7.45 -6.87
C GLY A 111 32.63 8.50 -7.87
N ARG A 112 31.98 8.05 -8.94
CA ARG A 112 31.43 8.98 -9.92
C ARG A 112 30.28 9.73 -9.25
N LEU A 113 30.25 11.05 -9.40
CA LEU A 113 29.13 11.86 -8.93
C LEU A 113 27.97 11.67 -9.91
N TYR A 114 26.86 11.14 -9.43
CA TYR A 114 25.63 11.04 -10.18
C TYR A 114 24.69 12.14 -9.70
N ARG A 115 24.12 12.91 -10.64
CA ARG A 115 23.02 13.83 -10.34
C ARG A 115 21.72 13.09 -10.51
N LYS A 116 20.87 13.12 -9.50
CA LYS A 116 19.47 12.72 -9.62
C LYS A 116 18.73 13.80 -10.40
N SER A 117 18.08 13.43 -11.49
CA SER A 117 17.22 14.33 -12.25
C SER A 117 15.91 13.61 -12.52
N TYR A 118 14.83 14.24 -12.08
CA TYR A 118 13.50 13.70 -12.23
C TYR A 118 12.93 14.04 -13.60
N ILE A 119 12.16 13.11 -14.15
CA ILE A 119 11.47 13.31 -15.43
C ILE A 119 10.28 14.25 -15.18
N ASP A 120 10.24 15.38 -15.88
CA ASP A 120 9.16 16.37 -15.77
C ASP A 120 7.78 15.74 -15.95
N GLY A 121 6.84 16.07 -15.07
CA GLY A 121 5.46 15.56 -15.10
C GLY A 121 5.28 14.10 -14.63
N HIS A 122 6.37 13.41 -14.26
CA HIS A 122 6.33 12.04 -13.74
C HIS A 122 6.55 11.94 -12.23
N ASN A 123 6.59 13.07 -11.52
CA ASN A 123 6.90 13.14 -10.09
C ASN A 123 5.81 13.88 -9.31
N ILE A 124 5.67 13.50 -8.04
CA ILE A 124 4.66 14.09 -7.14
C ILE A 124 5.05 15.51 -6.73
N LEU A 125 6.35 15.74 -6.50
CA LEU A 125 6.92 17.04 -6.16
C LEU A 125 7.69 17.59 -7.37
N ASN A 126 7.68 18.91 -7.51
CA ASN A 126 8.57 19.60 -8.45
C ASN A 126 10.00 19.67 -7.86
N GLY A 127 11.01 19.69 -8.72
CA GLY A 127 12.43 19.74 -8.31
C GLY A 127 13.09 18.37 -8.25
N ASP A 128 13.97 18.14 -7.27
CA ASP A 128 14.76 16.91 -7.13
C ASP A 128 14.63 16.17 -5.80
N CYS A 129 13.53 16.42 -5.08
CA CYS A 129 13.11 15.64 -3.93
C CYS A 129 12.22 14.44 -4.29
N ILE A 130 12.41 13.31 -3.60
CA ILE A 130 11.29 12.37 -3.40
C ILE A 130 10.32 12.96 -2.38
N VAL A 131 9.09 12.46 -2.38
CA VAL A 131 8.18 12.56 -1.24
C VAL A 131 8.91 12.09 0.03
N GLY A 132 8.92 12.94 1.06
CA GLY A 132 9.59 12.70 2.33
C GLY A 132 11.12 12.77 2.27
N GLY A 133 11.72 13.28 1.19
CA GLY A 133 13.17 13.41 1.04
C GLY A 133 13.79 14.41 2.00
N LEU A 134 14.99 14.11 2.51
CA LEU A 134 15.71 14.96 3.45
C LEU A 134 16.22 16.23 2.78
N LEU A 135 15.96 17.38 3.40
CA LEU A 135 16.49 18.66 2.94
C LEU A 135 17.90 18.89 3.49
N GLU A 136 18.65 19.76 2.81
CA GLU A 136 19.98 20.19 3.28
C GLU A 136 19.92 20.80 4.70
N SER A 137 18.89 21.59 5.00
CA SER A 137 18.66 22.12 6.35
C SER A 137 18.50 20.99 7.38
N GLY A 138 17.80 19.91 7.03
CA GLY A 138 17.63 18.73 7.89
C GLY A 138 18.93 17.99 8.16
N ARG A 139 19.82 17.91 7.17
CA ARG A 139 21.17 17.35 7.34
C ARG A 139 22.03 18.23 8.23
N GLN A 140 22.00 19.55 8.02
CA GLN A 140 22.73 20.50 8.85
C GLN A 140 22.26 20.46 10.30
N GLN A 141 20.95 20.33 10.53
CA GLN A 141 20.40 20.16 11.88
C GLN A 141 21.06 18.99 12.60
N HIS A 142 21.07 17.81 11.98
CA HIS A 142 21.65 16.62 12.61
C HIS A 142 23.17 16.66 12.71
N LYS A 143 23.86 17.28 11.76
CA LYS A 143 25.29 17.52 11.88
C LYS A 143 25.63 18.33 13.13
N ILE A 144 24.89 19.42 13.38
CA ILE A 144 25.06 20.25 14.58
C ILE A 144 24.69 19.47 15.85
N ASN A 145 23.60 18.70 15.85
CA ASN A 145 23.29 17.79 16.96
C ASN A 145 24.45 16.85 17.26
N GLY A 146 25.05 16.25 16.22
CA GLY A 146 26.25 15.42 16.35
C GLY A 146 27.41 16.16 17.01
N GLU A 147 27.63 17.44 16.68
CA GLU A 147 28.63 18.29 17.33
C GLU A 147 28.31 18.53 18.81
N PHE A 148 27.05 18.76 19.18
CA PHE A 148 26.64 18.87 20.59
C PHE A 148 26.83 17.58 21.37
N LEU A 149 26.50 16.44 20.76
CA LEU A 149 26.75 15.12 21.34
C LEU A 149 28.25 14.86 21.51
N ARG A 150 29.08 15.32 20.56
CA ARG A 150 30.55 15.26 20.66
C ARG A 150 31.05 16.08 21.83
N ASP A 151 30.58 17.32 21.95
CA ASP A 151 30.92 18.20 23.07
C ASP A 151 30.51 17.56 24.41
N ALA A 152 29.37 16.89 24.46
CA ALA A 152 28.85 16.24 25.66
C ALA A 152 29.63 14.96 26.03
N TYR A 153 29.89 14.08 25.07
CA TYR A 153 30.31 12.69 25.35
C TYR A 153 31.73 12.34 24.94
N VAL A 154 32.42 13.19 24.19
CA VAL A 154 33.81 12.94 23.77
C VAL A 154 34.77 13.86 24.52
N GLY A 155 35.86 13.30 25.04
CA GLY A 155 36.93 14.06 25.68
C GLY A 155 37.53 13.35 26.88
N ARG A 156 38.19 14.11 27.76
CA ARG A 156 38.82 13.57 28.98
C ARG A 156 37.89 13.71 30.19
N GLY A 157 37.90 12.71 31.06
CA GLY A 157 37.18 12.69 32.34
C GLY A 157 36.22 11.51 32.44
N SER A 158 35.79 11.20 33.66
CA SER A 158 34.90 10.05 33.93
C SER A 158 33.46 10.26 33.43
N LEU A 159 33.08 11.50 33.12
CA LEU A 159 31.76 11.84 32.53
C LEU A 159 31.80 11.93 31.00
N LYS A 160 32.88 11.45 30.37
CA LYS A 160 33.00 11.32 28.92
C LYS A 160 32.93 9.85 28.55
N LEU A 161 32.12 9.52 27.55
CA LEU A 161 31.90 8.17 27.07
C LEU A 161 33.09 7.67 26.24
N PHE A 162 33.65 8.55 25.41
CA PHE A 162 34.81 8.24 24.56
C PHE A 162 35.97 9.22 24.79
N PRO A 163 37.22 8.73 24.76
CA PRO A 163 38.39 9.59 24.98
C PRO A 163 38.73 10.46 23.77
N THR A 164 38.24 10.12 22.58
CA THR A 164 38.56 10.78 21.29
C THR A 164 37.41 10.63 20.30
N ALA A 165 37.29 11.55 19.35
CA ALA A 165 36.32 11.48 18.25
C ALA A 165 36.86 10.72 17.02
N LYS A 166 38.11 10.24 17.11
CA LYS A 166 38.77 9.51 16.03
C LYS A 166 38.36 8.04 16.07
N LEU A 167 37.43 7.64 15.19
CA LEU A 167 36.90 6.27 15.13
C LEU A 167 37.95 5.17 15.03
N SER A 168 39.10 5.43 14.40
CA SER A 168 40.18 4.43 14.31
C SER A 168 40.79 4.03 15.66
N ASP A 169 40.58 4.87 16.67
CA ASP A 169 41.13 4.71 18.01
C ASP A 169 40.05 4.21 19.00
N LEU A 170 38.85 3.88 18.52
CA LEU A 170 37.72 3.38 19.29
C LEU A 170 37.41 1.93 18.91
N GLU A 171 36.84 1.18 19.86
CA GLU A 171 36.26 -0.14 19.60
C GLU A 171 34.86 0.05 19.01
N LEU A 172 34.70 -0.18 17.71
CA LEU A 172 33.44 0.08 17.00
C LEU A 172 32.29 -0.83 17.47
N SER A 173 32.59 -1.98 18.07
CA SER A 173 31.59 -2.85 18.69
C SER A 173 30.92 -2.23 19.91
N GLU A 174 31.44 -1.14 20.47
CA GLU A 174 30.80 -0.39 21.56
C GLU A 174 29.74 0.61 21.05
N ILE A 175 29.55 0.74 19.72
CA ILE A 175 28.61 1.66 19.08
C ILE A 175 27.55 0.87 18.30
N TYR A 176 26.28 1.10 18.60
CA TYR A 176 25.15 0.53 17.87
C TYR A 176 24.36 1.61 17.16
N LEU A 177 24.16 1.46 15.84
CA LEU A 177 23.40 2.37 15.01
C LEU A 177 22.19 1.65 14.41
N ARG A 178 21.00 2.24 14.51
CA ARG A 178 19.74 1.70 14.00
C ARG A 178 18.93 2.76 13.27
N SER A 179 18.28 2.37 12.18
CA SER A 179 17.32 3.20 11.43
C SER A 179 16.31 2.31 10.72
N ASP A 180 15.22 2.87 10.21
CA ASP A 180 14.50 2.23 9.10
C ASP A 180 15.12 2.60 7.75
N ASP A 181 14.56 2.06 6.67
CA ASP A 181 15.00 2.23 5.28
C ASP A 181 14.61 3.58 4.62
N GLN A 182 14.01 4.52 5.35
CA GLN A 182 13.65 5.81 4.78
C GLN A 182 14.89 6.69 4.59
N GLU A 183 15.02 7.35 3.42
CA GLU A 183 16.20 8.22 3.16
C GLU A 183 16.34 9.33 4.21
N ARG A 184 15.23 9.88 4.70
CA ARG A 184 15.25 10.95 5.72
C ARG A 184 15.79 10.51 7.07
N THR A 185 15.60 9.27 7.49
CA THR A 185 16.10 8.75 8.77
C THR A 185 17.56 8.36 8.64
N LEU A 186 17.92 7.59 7.59
CA LEU A 186 19.30 7.20 7.31
C LEU A 186 20.22 8.40 7.05
N GLY A 187 19.83 9.29 6.15
CA GLY A 187 20.62 10.49 5.84
C GLY A 187 20.76 11.44 7.04
N SER A 188 19.75 11.49 7.91
CA SER A 188 19.84 12.22 9.18
C SER A 188 20.85 11.56 10.13
N GLY A 189 20.82 10.22 10.20
CA GLY A 189 21.74 9.44 11.01
C GLY A 189 23.20 9.61 10.56
N GLU A 190 23.46 9.52 9.26
CA GLU A 190 24.77 9.78 8.68
C GLU A 190 25.27 11.18 9.04
N ALA A 191 24.41 12.20 8.92
CA ALA A 191 24.77 13.56 9.30
C ALA A 191 25.10 13.69 10.80
N LEU A 192 24.29 13.07 11.66
CA LEU A 192 24.51 13.05 13.12
C LEU A 192 25.83 12.38 13.49
N ILE A 193 26.11 11.21 12.91
CA ILE A 193 27.36 10.48 13.16
C ILE A 193 28.57 11.24 12.60
N ASN A 194 28.44 11.91 11.45
CA ASN A 194 29.51 12.77 10.92
C ASN A 194 29.79 13.99 11.83
N GLY A 195 28.77 14.53 12.50
CA GLY A 195 28.96 15.56 13.52
C GLY A 195 29.65 15.01 14.77
N LEU A 196 29.23 13.84 15.24
CA LEU A 196 29.76 13.19 16.45
C LEU A 196 31.20 12.69 16.27
N PHE A 197 31.47 12.06 15.13
CA PHE A 197 32.73 11.45 14.75
C PHE A 197 33.18 11.96 13.36
N PRO A 198 33.82 13.14 13.31
CA PRO A 198 34.18 13.76 12.04
C PRO A 198 35.24 12.93 11.29
N ILE A 199 35.08 12.85 9.97
CA ILE A 199 35.99 12.14 9.08
C ILE A 199 37.33 12.89 8.99
N ASN A 200 38.38 12.34 9.60
CA ASN A 200 39.74 12.88 9.54
C ASN A 200 40.62 11.96 8.69
N GLY A 201 41.01 12.39 7.48
CA GLY A 201 41.93 11.66 6.60
C GLY A 201 41.25 10.85 5.49
N THR A 202 41.95 9.85 4.95
CA THR A 202 41.41 8.99 3.88
C THR A 202 40.44 7.96 4.48
N PRO A 203 39.25 7.76 3.90
CA PRO A 203 38.34 6.70 4.34
C PRO A 203 39.05 5.34 4.37
N SER A 204 38.83 4.58 5.45
CA SER A 204 39.21 3.17 5.48
C SER A 204 38.22 2.38 4.64
N PHE A 205 38.72 1.47 3.80
CA PHE A 205 37.92 0.54 3.02
C PHE A 205 37.91 -0.86 3.64
N GLU A 206 38.50 -1.01 4.83
CA GLU A 206 38.45 -2.26 5.58
C GLU A 206 37.10 -2.38 6.28
N LEU A 207 36.32 -3.40 5.94
CA LEU A 207 34.96 -3.64 6.47
C LEU A 207 34.88 -3.51 8.01
N HIS A 208 35.83 -4.13 8.72
CA HIS A 208 35.88 -4.10 10.20
C HIS A 208 36.19 -2.70 10.79
N ARG A 209 36.44 -1.70 9.96
CA ARG A 209 36.65 -0.29 10.33
C ARG A 209 35.49 0.61 9.89
N MET A 210 34.39 0.05 9.37
CA MET A 210 33.18 0.77 8.99
C MET A 210 32.16 0.74 10.13
N LEU A 211 31.36 1.82 10.25
CA LEU A 211 30.19 1.83 11.12
C LEU A 211 29.01 1.23 10.35
N SER A 212 28.32 0.27 10.98
CA SER A 212 27.20 -0.43 10.37
C SER A 212 25.87 0.10 10.90
N TRP A 213 24.97 0.48 9.97
CA TRP A 213 23.58 0.80 10.29
C TRP A 213 22.75 -0.49 10.28
N ASN A 214 22.06 -0.78 11.38
CA ASN A 214 21.08 -1.85 11.44
C ASN A 214 19.74 -1.33 10.93
N VAL A 215 19.37 -1.74 9.71
CA VAL A 215 18.22 -1.20 8.97
C VAL A 215 17.10 -2.22 8.86
N ALA A 216 15.85 -1.78 9.00
CA ALA A 216 14.67 -2.57 8.68
C ALA A 216 13.71 -1.81 7.75
N ASP A 217 12.94 -2.54 6.96
CA ASP A 217 11.93 -1.95 6.07
C ASP A 217 10.89 -1.19 6.90
N TYR A 218 10.67 0.10 6.61
CA TYR A 218 9.72 0.94 7.35
C TYR A 218 8.33 0.31 7.48
N SER A 219 7.90 -0.42 6.44
CA SER A 219 6.59 -1.07 6.41
C SER A 219 6.42 -2.20 7.43
N MET A 220 7.51 -2.75 7.96
CA MET A 220 7.57 -3.86 8.91
C MET A 220 8.44 -3.57 10.13
N ASP A 221 8.86 -2.31 10.33
CA ASP A 221 9.65 -1.90 11.49
C ASP A 221 8.75 -1.51 12.68
N TYR A 222 9.23 -1.82 13.89
CA TYR A 222 8.62 -1.49 15.17
C TYR A 222 9.20 -0.21 15.81
N ILE A 223 10.22 0.41 15.23
CA ILE A 223 10.73 1.70 15.73
C ILE A 223 9.64 2.78 15.71
N SER A 224 8.63 2.64 14.84
CA SER A 224 7.44 3.47 14.81
C SER A 224 6.17 2.61 14.99
N PRO A 225 5.05 3.20 15.46
CA PRO A 225 3.77 2.53 15.55
C PRO A 225 3.41 1.85 14.23
N ASN A 226 3.18 0.53 14.25
CA ASN A 226 2.94 -0.22 13.03
C ASN A 226 1.82 -1.25 13.22
N GLU A 227 0.64 -0.94 12.65
CA GLU A 227 -0.55 -1.79 12.72
C GLU A 227 -0.40 -3.11 11.95
N LYS A 228 0.54 -3.22 10.99
CA LYS A 228 0.81 -4.49 10.30
C LYS A 228 1.49 -5.50 11.21
N ILE A 229 2.36 -5.01 12.11
CA ILE A 229 3.02 -5.83 13.14
C ILE A 229 2.05 -6.10 14.28
N CYS A 230 1.24 -5.11 14.65
CA CYS A 230 0.28 -5.23 15.74
C CYS A 230 -1.11 -4.72 15.37
N PRO A 231 -1.95 -5.56 14.72
CA PRO A 231 -3.30 -5.17 14.27
C PRO A 231 -4.22 -4.70 15.40
N PHE A 232 -3.97 -5.15 16.64
CA PHE A 232 -4.70 -4.70 17.82
C PHE A 232 -4.59 -3.18 18.06
N MET A 233 -3.50 -2.54 17.63
CA MET A 233 -3.31 -1.10 17.79
C MET A 233 -4.41 -0.28 17.10
N LYS A 234 -4.89 -0.73 15.94
CA LYS A 234 -6.00 -0.10 15.22
C LYS A 234 -7.30 -0.06 16.03
N HIS A 235 -7.52 -1.10 16.84
CA HIS A 235 -8.68 -1.14 17.71
C HIS A 235 -8.55 -0.16 18.88
N ILE A 236 -7.35 -0.05 19.47
CA ILE A 236 -7.06 0.94 20.52
C ILE A 236 -7.23 2.35 19.97
N GLU A 237 -6.76 2.59 18.75
CA GLU A 237 -6.89 3.87 18.08
C GLU A 237 -8.36 4.29 17.95
N GLN A 238 -9.20 3.38 17.44
CA GLN A 238 -10.65 3.62 17.32
C GLN A 238 -11.29 3.95 18.68
N ILE A 239 -10.97 3.21 19.75
CA ILE A 239 -11.52 3.46 21.09
C ILE A 239 -11.10 4.84 21.60
N SER A 240 -9.84 5.23 21.39
CA SER A 240 -9.30 6.52 21.81
C SER A 240 -9.99 7.69 21.08
N SER A 241 -10.15 7.58 19.76
CA SER A 241 -10.84 8.59 18.93
C SER A 241 -12.35 8.63 19.17
N GLU A 242 -12.95 7.56 19.70
CA GLU A 242 -14.37 7.51 20.09
C GLU A 242 -14.60 7.90 21.56
N SER A 243 -13.55 8.29 22.29
CA SER A 243 -13.64 8.57 23.72
C SER A 243 -14.47 9.82 24.04
N PRO A 244 -15.18 9.84 25.19
CA PRO A 244 -15.90 11.02 25.66
C PRO A 244 -15.00 12.25 25.77
N GLU A 245 -13.74 12.07 26.17
CA GLU A 245 -12.75 13.13 26.32
C GLU A 245 -12.44 13.77 24.95
N PHE A 246 -12.16 12.96 23.93
CA PHE A 246 -11.87 13.43 22.58
C PHE A 246 -13.08 14.18 21.99
N TRP A 247 -14.28 13.59 22.07
CA TRP A 247 -15.49 14.22 21.57
C TRP A 247 -15.93 15.46 22.37
N SER A 248 -15.59 15.53 23.65
CA SER A 248 -15.83 16.74 24.45
C SER A 248 -14.96 17.90 23.97
N HIS A 249 -13.70 17.63 23.62
CA HIS A 249 -12.78 18.63 23.07
C HIS A 249 -13.24 19.12 21.69
N LEU A 250 -13.66 18.20 20.81
CA LEU A 250 -14.16 18.55 19.47
C LEU A 250 -15.45 19.39 19.49
N ARG A 251 -16.28 19.23 20.53
CA ARG A 251 -17.52 20.01 20.71
C ARG A 251 -17.33 21.28 21.53
N ASP A 252 -16.12 21.56 22.01
CA ASP A 252 -15.85 22.80 22.71
C ASP A 252 -16.05 23.98 21.74
N PRO A 253 -16.83 25.01 22.11
CA PRO A 253 -17.10 26.13 21.23
C PRO A 253 -15.83 26.86 20.73
N ALA A 254 -14.77 26.89 21.54
CA ALA A 254 -13.50 27.50 21.10
C ALA A 254 -12.80 26.65 20.05
N THR A 255 -12.86 25.32 20.16
CA THR A 255 -12.32 24.38 19.16
C THR A 255 -13.06 24.50 17.83
N VAL A 256 -14.40 24.50 17.87
CA VAL A 256 -15.25 24.66 16.68
C VAL A 256 -14.96 26.00 16.00
N GLU A 257 -14.73 27.07 16.78
CA GLU A 257 -14.41 28.39 16.24
C GLU A 257 -13.05 28.44 15.54
N ILE A 258 -12.03 27.72 16.04
CA ILE A 258 -10.73 27.59 15.37
C ILE A 258 -10.89 26.89 14.01
N GLU A 259 -11.64 25.78 13.98
CA GLU A 259 -11.93 25.03 12.76
C GLU A 259 -12.63 25.89 11.71
N ARG A 260 -13.71 26.57 12.13
CA ARG A 260 -14.50 27.46 11.29
C ARG A 260 -13.67 28.60 10.74
N HIS A 261 -12.94 29.32 11.61
CA HIS A 261 -12.08 30.44 11.20
C HIS A 261 -10.98 30.00 10.22
N PHE A 262 -10.32 28.87 10.48
CA PHE A 262 -9.29 28.37 9.57
C PHE A 262 -9.89 27.96 8.21
N ASN A 263 -11.04 27.28 8.18
CA ASN A 263 -11.75 26.93 6.96
C ASN A 263 -12.20 28.18 6.17
N ASP A 264 -12.66 29.24 6.84
CA ASP A 264 -13.02 30.51 6.21
C ASP A 264 -11.82 31.18 5.52
N VAL A 265 -10.61 30.97 6.05
CA VAL A 265 -9.37 31.54 5.51
C VAL A 265 -8.80 30.71 4.35
N VAL A 266 -8.65 29.39 4.52
CA VAL A 266 -7.94 28.53 3.55
C VAL A 266 -8.85 27.73 2.60
N GLY A 267 -10.16 27.80 2.81
CA GLY A 267 -11.13 26.90 2.20
C GLY A 267 -11.13 25.54 2.88
N SER A 268 -11.48 24.49 2.14
CA SER A 268 -11.50 23.12 2.67
C SER A 268 -10.09 22.66 3.12
N PHE A 269 -10.01 22.04 4.29
CA PHE A 269 -8.80 21.40 4.81
C PHE A 269 -9.10 20.10 5.57
N SER A 270 -8.07 19.31 5.87
CA SER A 270 -8.20 18.10 6.69
C SER A 270 -7.29 18.17 7.91
N TRP A 271 -7.81 17.87 9.10
CA TRP A 271 -6.99 17.74 10.31
C TRP A 271 -5.86 16.71 10.19
N ASN A 272 -6.01 15.71 9.32
CA ASN A 272 -4.99 14.68 9.09
C ASN A 272 -3.79 15.20 8.26
N SER A 273 -3.99 16.25 7.46
CA SER A 273 -2.93 16.83 6.62
C SER A 273 -2.53 18.25 7.04
N VAL A 274 -3.32 18.94 7.86
CA VAL A 274 -3.09 20.36 8.19
C VAL A 274 -1.74 20.57 8.87
N LEU A 275 -1.34 19.68 9.77
CA LEU A 275 -0.02 19.74 10.40
C LEU A 275 1.09 19.71 9.37
N GLU A 276 0.98 18.79 8.42
CA GLU A 276 1.97 18.59 7.38
C GLU A 276 2.09 19.83 6.49
N CYS A 277 0.95 20.38 6.10
CA CYS A 277 0.86 21.54 5.24
C CYS A 277 1.40 22.80 5.93
N LEU A 278 0.98 23.07 7.17
CA LEU A 278 1.45 24.20 7.97
C LEU A 278 2.94 24.07 8.27
N SER A 279 3.40 22.92 8.74
CA SER A 279 4.80 22.70 9.13
C SER A 279 5.72 22.78 7.92
N THR A 280 5.37 22.13 6.81
CA THR A 280 6.23 22.06 5.64
C THR A 280 6.32 23.41 4.95
N ALA A 281 5.20 24.15 4.83
CA ALA A 281 5.22 25.52 4.36
C ALA A 281 6.09 26.41 5.25
N ARG A 282 5.83 26.38 6.56
CA ARG A 282 6.48 27.29 7.50
C ARG A 282 7.97 27.03 7.64
N CYS A 283 8.38 25.78 7.76
CA CYS A 283 9.78 25.42 7.97
C CYS A 283 10.62 25.49 6.70
N SER A 284 9.99 25.61 5.53
CA SER A 284 10.66 25.76 4.23
C SER A 284 10.49 27.17 3.65
N ASN A 285 10.02 28.12 4.47
CA ASN A 285 9.82 29.52 4.10
C ASN A 285 8.94 29.73 2.85
N LEU A 286 7.87 28.95 2.73
CA LEU A 286 6.85 29.12 1.70
C LEU A 286 5.75 30.09 2.17
N GLU A 287 5.21 30.89 1.26
CA GLU A 287 4.08 31.79 1.55
C GLU A 287 2.85 30.97 1.99
N LEU A 288 2.33 31.24 3.18
CA LEU A 288 1.04 30.70 3.63
C LEU A 288 -0.12 31.36 2.86
N PRO A 289 -1.33 30.73 2.81
CA PRO A 289 -2.50 31.33 2.19
C PRO A 289 -2.83 32.72 2.76
N ASP A 290 -3.34 33.60 1.90
CA ASP A 290 -3.77 34.94 2.29
C ASP A 290 -4.80 34.86 3.45
N GLY A 291 -4.51 35.54 4.57
CA GLY A 291 -5.36 35.54 5.77
C GLY A 291 -4.92 34.58 6.87
N VAL A 292 -3.99 33.66 6.62
CA VAL A 292 -3.35 32.88 7.69
C VAL A 292 -2.29 33.75 8.36
N ASP A 293 -2.66 34.41 9.46
CA ASP A 293 -1.74 35.19 10.30
C ASP A 293 -1.12 34.34 11.44
N GLU A 294 -0.21 34.94 12.22
CA GLU A 294 0.56 34.22 13.26
C GLU A 294 -0.37 33.63 14.33
N GLU A 295 -1.44 34.35 14.66
CA GLU A 295 -2.45 33.91 15.61
C GLU A 295 -3.24 32.72 15.06
N THR A 296 -3.70 32.80 13.81
CA THR A 296 -4.42 31.72 13.12
C THR A 296 -3.56 30.47 12.99
N PHE A 297 -2.30 30.63 12.57
CA PHE A 297 -1.32 29.54 12.51
C PHE A 297 -1.15 28.88 13.88
N THR A 298 -0.87 29.68 14.91
CA THR A 298 -0.56 29.18 16.26
C THR A 298 -1.74 28.44 16.87
N LYS A 299 -2.96 28.98 16.76
CA LYS A 299 -4.17 28.33 17.28
C LYS A 299 -4.48 27.01 16.56
N THR A 300 -4.39 27.01 15.23
CA THR A 300 -4.66 25.81 14.41
C THR A 300 -3.62 24.73 14.68
N TYR A 301 -2.35 25.12 14.77
CA TYR A 301 -1.27 24.19 15.09
C TYR A 301 -1.44 23.60 16.50
N HIS A 302 -1.73 24.44 17.49
CA HIS A 302 -1.95 23.99 18.86
C HIS A 302 -3.13 23.03 18.96
N GLU A 303 -4.21 23.25 18.19
CA GLU A 303 -5.34 22.34 18.13
C GLU A 303 -4.95 20.93 17.66
N VAL A 304 -4.03 20.82 16.69
CA VAL A 304 -3.46 19.51 16.29
C VAL A 304 -2.73 18.85 17.46
N GLU A 305 -1.91 19.59 18.19
CA GLU A 305 -1.16 19.08 19.34
C GLU A 305 -2.10 18.57 20.43
N VAL A 306 -3.18 19.30 20.71
CA VAL A 306 -4.19 18.90 21.71
C VAL A 306 -4.88 17.60 21.29
N ARG A 307 -5.35 17.50 20.04
CA ARG A 307 -5.99 16.28 19.51
C ARG A 307 -5.07 15.07 19.63
N GLN A 308 -3.81 15.21 19.22
CA GLN A 308 -2.82 14.14 19.31
C GLN A 308 -2.46 13.81 20.76
N GLY A 309 -2.37 14.84 21.63
CA GLY A 309 -2.10 14.68 23.06
C GLY A 309 -3.20 13.89 23.78
N ILE A 310 -4.47 14.20 23.51
CA ILE A 310 -5.61 13.44 24.04
C ILE A 310 -5.50 11.97 23.58
N PHE A 311 -5.24 11.76 22.30
CA PHE A 311 -5.12 10.44 21.71
C PHE A 311 -4.00 9.59 22.36
N LEU A 312 -2.79 10.14 22.45
CA LEU A 312 -1.60 9.42 22.93
C LEU A 312 -1.60 9.18 24.44
N THR A 313 -2.33 10.00 25.20
CA THR A 313 -2.44 9.88 26.67
C THR A 313 -3.72 9.16 27.13
N TYR A 314 -4.61 8.82 26.20
CA TYR A 314 -5.87 8.14 26.49
C TYR A 314 -5.65 6.84 27.28
N ASN A 315 -6.46 6.66 28.33
CA ASN A 315 -6.50 5.46 29.17
C ASN A 315 -5.11 5.02 29.68
N ASP A 316 -4.39 5.93 30.35
CA ASP A 316 -3.01 5.71 30.83
C ASP A 316 -2.06 5.37 29.67
N SER A 317 -2.15 6.18 28.60
CA SER A 317 -1.30 6.10 27.40
C SER A 317 -1.30 4.72 26.76
N TRP A 318 -2.48 4.09 26.69
CA TRP A 318 -2.61 2.69 26.29
C TRP A 318 -2.06 2.43 24.88
N TYR A 319 -2.45 3.26 23.90
CA TYR A 319 -1.93 3.20 22.54
C TYR A 319 -0.40 3.29 22.54
N SER A 320 0.12 4.31 23.22
CA SER A 320 1.54 4.63 23.27
C SER A 320 2.38 3.51 23.88
N LYS A 321 1.90 2.88 24.96
CA LYS A 321 2.56 1.73 25.59
C LYS A 321 2.59 0.52 24.66
N VAL A 322 1.47 0.17 24.02
CA VAL A 322 1.42 -0.98 23.09
C VAL A 322 2.30 -0.73 21.87
N ALA A 323 2.28 0.50 21.33
CA ALA A 323 3.08 0.90 20.19
C ALA A 323 4.58 0.80 20.50
N MET A 324 5.02 1.42 21.60
CA MET A 324 6.44 1.59 21.93
C MET A 324 7.03 0.46 22.77
N GLN A 325 6.23 -0.51 23.21
CA GLN A 325 6.71 -1.65 24.01
C GLN A 325 7.98 -2.28 23.41
N PRO A 326 8.06 -2.62 22.10
CA PRO A 326 9.22 -3.35 21.58
C PRO A 326 10.50 -2.51 21.63
N LEU A 327 10.43 -1.26 21.20
CA LEU A 327 11.57 -0.34 21.23
C LEU A 327 12.02 -0.06 22.68
N ALA A 328 11.07 0.19 23.57
CA ALA A 328 11.35 0.38 24.99
C ALA A 328 11.96 -0.87 25.63
N HIS A 329 11.54 -2.07 25.22
CA HIS A 329 12.11 -3.33 25.70
C HIS A 329 13.58 -3.48 25.28
N ASP A 330 13.91 -3.13 24.04
CA ASP A 330 15.29 -3.12 23.56
C ASP A 330 16.14 -2.13 24.36
N MET A 331 15.62 -0.92 24.61
CA MET A 331 16.31 0.09 25.43
C MET A 331 16.63 -0.43 26.84
N LEU A 332 15.65 -1.06 27.51
CA LEU A 332 15.82 -1.65 28.83
C LEU A 332 16.79 -2.83 28.82
N THR A 333 16.77 -3.64 27.76
CA THR A 333 17.70 -4.76 27.59
C THR A 333 19.14 -4.26 27.50
N GLN A 334 19.37 -3.19 26.75
CA GLN A 334 20.69 -2.56 26.63
C GLN A 334 21.16 -1.90 27.93
N LEU A 335 20.26 -1.26 28.69
CA LEU A 335 20.57 -0.74 30.02
C LEU A 335 20.95 -1.87 30.98
N ASN A 336 20.16 -2.95 31.00
CA ASN A 336 20.44 -4.11 31.85
C ASN A 336 21.78 -4.78 31.52
N GLY A 337 22.15 -4.87 30.24
CA GLY A 337 23.47 -5.37 29.83
C GLY A 337 24.59 -4.53 30.46
N ALA A 338 24.50 -3.21 30.34
CA ALA A 338 25.50 -2.30 30.90
C ALA A 338 25.53 -2.33 32.44
N LEU A 339 24.38 -2.40 33.12
CA LEU A 339 24.30 -2.54 34.59
C LEU A 339 24.96 -3.82 35.11
N ASN A 340 24.84 -4.92 34.34
CA ASN A 340 25.45 -6.20 34.68
C ASN A 340 26.93 -6.30 34.28
N GLY A 341 27.49 -5.24 33.68
CA GLY A 341 28.88 -5.23 33.20
C GLY A 341 29.12 -6.19 32.05
N ASP A 342 28.10 -6.43 31.21
CA ASP A 342 28.23 -7.26 30.02
C ASP A 342 29.25 -6.62 29.05
N PRO A 343 30.35 -7.30 28.71
CA PRO A 343 31.34 -6.80 27.76
C PRO A 343 30.76 -6.53 26.35
N ALA A 344 29.61 -7.13 26.01
CA ALA A 344 28.93 -6.92 24.74
C ALA A 344 27.95 -5.74 24.77
N ALA A 345 27.72 -5.10 25.93
CA ALA A 345 26.82 -3.96 26.02
C ALA A 345 27.42 -2.74 25.31
N TYR A 346 26.60 -2.07 24.50
CA TYR A 346 27.03 -0.86 23.79
C TYR A 346 27.22 0.29 24.76
N LYS A 347 28.26 1.09 24.56
CA LYS A 347 28.43 2.38 25.24
C LYS A 347 27.52 3.44 24.64
N LEU A 348 27.40 3.45 23.31
CA LEU A 348 26.56 4.36 22.57
C LEU A 348 25.56 3.59 21.71
N SER A 349 24.28 3.88 21.86
CA SER A 349 23.22 3.42 20.95
C SER A 349 22.55 4.63 20.30
N VAL A 350 22.38 4.61 18.99
CA VAL A 350 21.68 5.65 18.22
C VAL A 350 20.59 5.02 17.37
N THR A 351 19.35 5.42 17.57
CA THR A 351 18.20 5.03 16.77
C THR A 351 17.62 6.26 16.06
N MET A 352 17.68 6.27 14.74
CA MET A 352 17.01 7.28 13.92
C MET A 352 15.54 6.90 13.74
N ALA A 353 14.64 7.81 14.06
CA ALA A 353 13.22 7.53 14.21
C ALA A 353 12.35 8.67 13.63
N HIS A 354 11.04 8.56 13.85
CA HIS A 354 10.06 9.57 13.47
C HIS A 354 9.47 10.27 14.71
N ASP A 355 8.71 11.34 14.50
CA ASP A 355 7.88 11.95 15.55
C ASP A 355 6.88 10.97 16.16
N SER A 356 6.33 10.09 15.33
CA SER A 356 5.47 8.99 15.75
C SER A 356 6.16 7.98 16.67
N THR A 357 7.48 8.07 16.86
CA THR A 357 8.24 7.28 17.84
C THR A 357 8.42 8.02 19.16
N ILE A 358 8.96 9.24 19.11
CA ILE A 358 9.33 9.97 20.33
C ILE A 358 8.09 10.42 21.11
N MET A 359 7.05 10.92 20.43
CA MET A 359 5.87 11.43 21.13
C MET A 359 5.13 10.33 21.91
N PRO A 360 4.85 9.14 21.35
CA PRO A 360 4.26 8.06 22.14
C PRO A 360 5.18 7.59 23.26
N LEU A 361 6.50 7.60 23.07
CA LEU A 361 7.42 7.21 24.14
C LEU A 361 7.38 8.19 25.32
N LEU A 362 7.34 9.51 25.05
CA LEU A 362 7.12 10.54 26.07
C LEU A 362 5.75 10.39 26.74
N ALA A 363 4.68 10.14 25.96
CA ALA A 363 3.35 9.92 26.52
C ALA A 363 3.30 8.69 27.44
N ALA A 364 4.05 7.63 27.12
CA ALA A 364 4.09 6.41 27.91
C ALA A 364 4.92 6.53 29.21
N THR A 365 5.98 7.35 29.20
CA THR A 365 7.00 7.37 30.28
C THR A 365 6.99 8.66 31.11
N VAL A 366 6.89 9.82 30.47
CA VAL A 366 6.84 11.15 31.11
C VAL A 366 5.41 11.50 31.56
N LYS A 367 4.40 10.95 30.86
CA LYS A 367 2.98 11.09 31.17
C LYS A 367 2.55 12.56 31.30
N GLU A 368 1.99 12.96 32.44
CA GLU A 368 1.50 14.31 32.72
C GLU A 368 2.59 15.39 32.71
N ASN A 369 3.86 15.01 32.86
CA ASN A 369 4.98 15.96 32.81
C ASN A 369 5.39 16.32 31.36
N TRP A 370 4.84 15.64 30.35
CA TRP A 370 5.07 16.00 28.96
C TRP A 370 4.11 17.14 28.56
N ASP A 371 4.68 18.19 27.96
CA ASP A 371 3.94 19.38 27.51
C ASP A 371 2.96 19.11 26.33
N ARG A 372 2.91 17.86 25.84
CA ARG A 372 2.08 17.41 24.71
C ARG A 372 2.38 18.11 23.39
N THR A 373 3.52 18.80 23.31
CA THR A 373 3.94 19.46 22.08
C THR A 373 4.54 18.47 21.10
N TRP A 374 4.44 18.80 19.81
CA TRP A 374 4.96 17.95 18.76
C TRP A 374 6.49 17.91 18.79
N THR A 375 7.08 16.75 18.52
CA THR A 375 8.54 16.63 18.45
C THR A 375 9.09 17.44 17.26
N PRO A 376 9.94 18.45 17.49
CA PRO A 376 10.44 19.31 16.41
C PRO A 376 11.43 18.56 15.51
N TYR A 377 11.70 19.08 14.31
CA TYR A 377 12.66 18.45 13.39
C TYR A 377 14.01 18.31 14.07
N ALA A 378 14.69 17.17 13.85
CA ALA A 378 15.95 16.86 14.53
C ALA A 378 15.87 16.90 16.08
N GLY A 379 14.67 16.74 16.66
CA GLY A 379 14.52 16.55 18.10
C GLY A 379 15.16 15.24 18.57
N MET A 380 15.83 15.28 19.73
CA MET A 380 16.51 14.12 20.32
C MET A 380 15.94 13.78 21.68
N LEU A 381 15.71 12.49 21.93
CA LEU A 381 15.52 11.91 23.24
C LEU A 381 16.80 11.15 23.62
N VAL A 382 17.43 11.53 24.72
CA VAL A 382 18.71 10.97 25.17
C VAL A 382 18.56 10.37 26.56
N LEU A 383 19.05 9.15 26.74
CA LEU A 383 19.20 8.48 28.03
C LEU A 383 20.67 8.43 28.39
N GLU A 384 21.03 8.93 29.56
CA GLU A 384 22.37 8.85 30.11
C GLU A 384 22.33 7.99 31.37
N MET A 385 23.13 6.92 31.41
CA MET A 385 23.27 6.07 32.58
C MET A 385 24.58 6.39 33.30
N TYR A 386 24.47 6.71 34.58
CA TYR A 386 25.59 7.06 35.44
C TYR A 386 25.78 6.01 36.54
N LYS A 387 27.03 5.74 36.88
CA LYS A 387 27.39 5.09 38.13
C LYS A 387 27.47 6.13 39.23
N THR A 388 26.87 5.88 40.38
CA THR A 388 26.87 6.81 41.52
C THR A 388 28.02 6.51 42.48
N LYS A 389 28.46 7.51 43.26
CA LYS A 389 29.50 7.34 44.29
C LYS A 389 29.09 6.41 45.43
N SER A 390 27.79 6.13 45.59
CA SER A 390 27.31 5.12 46.54
C SER A 390 27.43 3.68 46.00
N GLY A 391 27.79 3.51 44.72
CA GLY A 391 27.90 2.21 44.05
C GLY A 391 26.60 1.74 43.38
N SER A 392 25.54 2.55 43.35
CA SER A 392 24.31 2.30 42.58
C SER A 392 24.42 2.92 41.17
N HIS A 393 23.33 2.93 40.42
CA HIS A 393 23.21 3.60 39.14
C HIS A 393 22.04 4.58 39.14
N ALA A 394 22.12 5.59 38.27
CA ALA A 394 21.06 6.55 38.02
C ALA A 394 20.94 6.82 36.52
N VAL A 395 19.73 7.05 36.04
CA VAL A 395 19.44 7.33 34.64
C VAL A 395 18.84 8.74 34.51
N ARG A 396 19.37 9.52 33.58
CA ARG A 396 18.83 10.83 33.22
C ARG A 396 18.24 10.77 31.82
N MET A 397 16.98 11.17 31.67
CA MET A 397 16.32 11.29 30.37
C MET A 397 16.23 12.76 29.96
N ILE A 398 16.65 13.08 28.75
CA ILE A 398 16.70 14.45 28.21
C ILE A 398 15.93 14.46 26.91
N PHE A 399 14.93 15.33 26.79
CA PHE A 399 14.20 15.53 25.54
C PHE A 399 14.46 16.94 25.05
N HIS A 400 15.04 17.04 23.85
CA HIS A 400 15.30 18.30 23.17
C HIS A 400 15.98 19.34 24.08
N GLY A 401 17.12 18.92 24.67
CA GLY A 401 17.94 19.72 25.59
C GLY A 401 17.39 19.90 27.01
N GLU A 402 16.18 19.43 27.29
CA GLU A 402 15.55 19.61 28.60
C GLU A 402 15.51 18.28 29.39
N PRO A 403 16.10 18.22 30.61
CA PRO A 403 16.00 17.05 31.48
C PRO A 403 14.54 16.79 31.90
N GLN A 404 14.07 15.57 31.69
CA GLN A 404 12.69 15.17 31.94
C GLN A 404 12.55 14.58 33.35
N LEU A 405 11.53 15.02 34.09
CA LEU A 405 11.14 14.41 35.36
C LEU A 405 10.13 13.30 35.09
N LEU A 406 10.51 12.05 35.34
CA LEU A 406 9.59 10.92 35.24
C LEU A 406 8.69 10.84 36.50
N PRO A 407 7.43 10.37 36.39
CA PRO A 407 6.47 10.40 37.51
C PRO A 407 6.91 9.70 38.79
N ASP A 408 7.65 8.58 38.67
CA ASP A 408 8.13 7.79 39.82
C ASP A 408 9.47 8.27 40.39
N CYS A 409 10.10 9.27 39.75
CA CYS A 409 11.43 9.75 40.09
C CYS A 409 11.36 11.03 40.94
N ARG A 410 12.25 11.13 41.93
CA ARG A 410 12.32 12.32 42.81
C ARG A 410 13.06 13.51 42.21
N ASP A 411 13.89 13.25 41.21
CA ASP A 411 14.76 14.21 40.54
C ASP A 411 14.92 13.80 39.07
N THR A 412 15.42 14.71 38.22
CA THR A 412 15.68 14.42 36.80
C THR A 412 16.85 13.45 36.61
N LEU A 413 17.74 13.32 37.60
CA LEU A 413 18.67 12.19 37.72
C LEU A 413 17.96 11.10 38.54
N CYS A 414 17.28 10.19 37.84
CA CYS A 414 16.42 9.19 38.46
C CYS A 414 17.23 7.99 38.96
N ASP A 415 16.88 7.45 40.13
CA ASP A 415 17.44 6.17 40.56
C ASP A 415 17.07 5.07 39.56
N VAL A 416 18.00 4.13 39.31
CA VAL A 416 17.81 3.11 38.29
C VAL A 416 16.55 2.27 38.50
N ASP A 417 16.21 1.91 39.75
CA ASP A 417 15.02 1.09 40.04
C ASP A 417 13.73 1.89 39.79
N GLU A 418 13.71 3.18 40.15
CA GLU A 418 12.62 4.11 39.85
C GLU A 418 12.46 4.28 38.33
N PHE A 419 13.57 4.36 37.58
CA PHE A 419 13.55 4.44 36.11
C PHE A 419 12.95 3.17 35.47
N PHE A 420 13.37 1.98 35.90
CA PHE A 420 12.78 0.72 35.42
C PHE A 420 11.31 0.56 35.80
N GLN A 421 10.83 1.28 36.82
CA GLN A 421 9.41 1.31 37.17
C GLN A 421 8.60 2.19 36.20
N ALA A 422 9.13 3.34 35.80
CA ALA A 422 8.50 4.18 34.78
C ALA A 422 8.34 3.46 33.43
N PHE A 423 9.24 2.51 33.13
CA PHE A 423 9.21 1.66 31.92
C PHE A 423 8.62 0.25 32.18
N ALA A 424 7.86 0.04 33.26
CA ALA A 424 7.35 -1.29 33.63
C ALA A 424 6.55 -1.99 32.51
N PHE A 425 5.87 -1.22 31.64
CA PHE A 425 5.11 -1.75 30.49
C PHE A 425 5.99 -2.47 29.46
N ALA A 426 7.30 -2.23 29.45
CA ALA A 426 8.25 -2.77 28.49
C ALA A 426 9.17 -3.86 29.06
N ARG A 427 8.98 -4.27 30.32
CA ARG A 427 9.84 -5.29 30.96
C ARG A 427 9.82 -6.63 30.25
N ASN A 428 8.64 -7.06 29.80
CA ASN A 428 8.47 -8.32 29.08
C ASN A 428 8.26 -8.04 27.60
N PRO A 429 8.86 -8.83 26.69
CA PRO A 429 8.64 -8.68 25.26
C PRO A 429 7.18 -8.96 24.91
N ARG A 430 6.63 -8.17 23.99
CA ARG A 430 5.26 -8.37 23.47
C ARG A 430 5.18 -9.70 22.71
N THR A 431 4.15 -10.47 22.99
CA THR A 431 3.86 -11.74 22.31
C THR A 431 2.96 -11.53 21.10
N GLU A 432 2.94 -12.50 20.18
CA GLU A 432 2.04 -12.48 19.03
C GLU A 432 0.56 -12.40 19.45
N ASN A 433 0.20 -12.99 20.60
CA ASN A 433 -1.16 -12.98 21.12
C ASN A 433 -1.58 -11.60 21.63
N ASP A 434 -0.65 -10.78 22.12
CA ASP A 434 -0.93 -9.41 22.57
C ASP A 434 -1.33 -8.49 21.40
N CYS A 435 -1.06 -8.93 20.17
CA CYS A 435 -1.38 -8.22 18.94
C CYS A 435 -2.56 -8.83 18.15
N LYS A 436 -3.18 -9.90 18.64
CA LYS A 436 -4.34 -10.54 17.99
C LYS A 436 -5.65 -9.89 18.40
N LEU A 437 -6.49 -9.60 17.41
CA LEU A 437 -7.90 -9.26 17.64
C LEU A 437 -8.66 -10.55 18.00
N SER A 438 -9.27 -10.61 19.18
CA SER A 438 -10.06 -11.79 19.59
C SER A 438 -11.23 -12.04 18.63
N GLU A 439 -11.29 -13.23 18.02
CA GLU A 439 -12.31 -13.60 17.02
C GLU A 439 -13.73 -13.81 17.60
N THR A 440 -13.92 -13.74 18.91
CA THR A 440 -15.24 -13.98 19.51
C THR A 440 -16.04 -12.69 19.71
N LYS A 441 -17.00 -12.45 18.80
CA LYS A 441 -18.24 -11.73 19.16
C LYS A 441 -18.85 -12.44 20.37
N GLU A 442 -19.12 -11.68 21.43
CA GLU A 442 -19.57 -12.14 22.77
C GLU A 442 -18.46 -12.56 23.76
N LYS A 443 -17.62 -11.60 24.21
CA LYS A 443 -17.13 -11.54 25.62
C LYS A 443 -16.41 -10.22 25.95
N SER A 444 -17.02 -9.07 25.62
CA SER A 444 -16.50 -7.74 26.01
C SER A 444 -16.58 -7.43 27.52
N LYS A 445 -16.98 -8.41 28.36
CA LYS A 445 -16.97 -8.27 29.83
C LYS A 445 -15.90 -9.09 30.55
N SER A 446 -15.17 -9.98 29.87
CA SER A 446 -14.12 -10.80 30.53
C SER A 446 -12.69 -10.48 30.10
N LEU A 447 -12.46 -9.60 29.12
CA LEU A 447 -11.10 -9.15 28.79
C LEU A 447 -10.56 -8.11 29.79
N SER A 448 -11.43 -7.34 30.48
CA SER A 448 -11.00 -6.39 31.51
C SER A 448 -10.33 -7.07 32.71
N SER A 449 -10.69 -8.32 33.03
CA SER A 449 -10.09 -9.05 34.16
C SER A 449 -8.73 -9.67 33.84
N SER A 450 -8.47 -10.02 32.57
CA SER A 450 -7.18 -10.61 32.16
C SER A 450 -6.13 -9.55 31.81
N LEU A 451 -6.55 -8.33 31.48
CA LEU A 451 -5.66 -7.18 31.21
C LEU A 451 -5.30 -6.40 32.49
N ASN A 452 -6.13 -6.45 33.54
CA ASN A 452 -5.76 -5.91 34.85
C ASN A 452 -4.50 -6.57 35.45
N SER A 453 -4.13 -7.79 35.03
CA SER A 453 -2.87 -8.42 35.44
C SER A 453 -1.64 -7.95 34.65
N MET A 454 -1.81 -7.32 33.49
CA MET A 454 -0.71 -6.68 32.74
C MET A 454 -0.46 -5.25 33.22
N VAL A 455 -1.49 -4.58 33.77
CA VAL A 455 -1.40 -3.20 34.26
C VAL A 455 -0.97 -3.11 35.73
N ASN A 456 -1.29 -4.10 36.56
CA ASN A 456 -0.84 -4.14 37.96
C ASN A 456 0.38 -5.03 38.13
N GLY A 457 1.57 -4.42 38.06
CA GLY A 457 2.82 -5.00 38.51
C GLY A 457 2.85 -5.11 40.04
N GLN A 458 2.16 -6.08 40.61
CA GLN A 458 2.41 -6.58 41.96
C GLN A 458 2.08 -8.07 41.99
N ASP A 459 3.10 -8.92 42.10
CA ASP A 459 2.98 -10.14 42.89
C ASP A 459 4.38 -10.62 43.31
N TYR A 460 4.69 -10.33 44.58
CA TYR A 460 5.72 -11.03 45.34
C TYR A 460 5.19 -12.41 45.74
N PHE A 461 6.06 -13.42 45.64
CA PHE A 461 5.89 -14.75 46.23
C PHE A 461 5.41 -14.69 47.69
N THR A 462 4.41 -15.51 48.06
CA THR A 462 4.58 -16.61 49.05
C THR A 462 3.32 -17.46 49.19
N ALA A 463 3.56 -18.76 49.41
CA ALA A 463 2.57 -19.79 49.64
C ALA A 463 2.03 -19.80 51.08
N SER A 464 0.85 -20.43 51.23
CA SER A 464 0.25 -20.98 52.46
C SER A 464 -0.59 -20.05 53.35
N ASN A 465 -1.89 -20.39 53.45
CA ASN A 465 -2.72 -20.47 54.66
C ASN A 465 -4.17 -20.79 54.20
N HIS A 466 -4.60 -22.05 54.28
CA HIS A 466 -5.36 -22.66 55.37
C HIS A 466 -6.88 -22.36 55.39
N ILE A 467 -7.65 -23.43 55.16
CA ILE A 467 -8.77 -23.96 55.97
C ILE A 467 -10.08 -23.14 56.08
N GLY A 468 -11.17 -23.80 55.65
CA GLY A 468 -12.54 -23.67 56.18
C GLY A 468 -13.39 -22.61 55.47
N SER A 469 -14.48 -22.94 54.78
CA SER A 469 -15.63 -23.65 55.37
C SER A 469 -16.61 -24.11 54.28
N TYR A 470 -16.95 -25.39 54.31
CA TYR A 470 -18.16 -25.94 53.72
C TYR A 470 -19.38 -25.52 54.54
N LEU A 471 -20.42 -24.95 53.93
CA LEU A 471 -21.85 -25.08 54.30
C LEU A 471 -22.70 -24.22 53.34
N LEU A 472 -23.87 -24.76 52.94
CA LEU A 472 -24.90 -24.17 52.06
C LEU A 472 -24.82 -24.35 50.53
N LEU A 473 -24.58 -25.58 50.04
CA LEU A 473 -25.12 -26.01 48.73
C LEU A 473 -25.91 -27.32 48.82
N GLY A 474 -26.68 -27.47 49.90
CA GLY A 474 -27.74 -28.46 49.99
C GLY A 474 -28.90 -27.83 50.71
N LEU A 475 -29.92 -27.34 49.99
CA LEU A 475 -31.31 -27.19 50.47
C LEU A 475 -32.35 -26.56 49.51
N VAL A 476 -32.28 -26.72 48.16
CA VAL A 476 -33.49 -26.44 47.32
C VAL A 476 -33.70 -27.45 46.18
N ALA A 477 -33.37 -28.72 46.42
CA ALA A 477 -33.81 -29.85 45.60
C ALA A 477 -35.12 -30.50 46.12
N VAL A 478 -36.00 -29.74 46.78
CA VAL A 478 -37.22 -30.29 47.44
C VAL A 478 -38.53 -29.56 47.11
N ALA A 479 -38.54 -28.48 46.33
CA ALA A 479 -39.81 -27.85 45.91
C ALA A 479 -40.44 -28.48 44.65
N GLY A 480 -39.68 -29.28 43.89
CA GLY A 480 -40.10 -29.82 42.59
C GLY A 480 -40.98 -31.09 42.63
N LEU A 481 -41.27 -31.66 43.81
CA LEU A 481 -41.86 -33.00 43.89
C LEU A 481 -43.03 -33.19 44.87
N LEU A 482 -43.69 -32.12 45.33
CA LEU A 482 -44.91 -32.25 46.14
C LEU A 482 -46.05 -31.27 45.77
N ALA A 483 -46.23 -31.01 44.47
CA ALA A 483 -47.49 -30.45 43.96
C ALA A 483 -48.04 -31.23 42.75
N LEU A 484 -47.84 -32.55 42.75
CA LEU A 484 -48.77 -33.48 42.10
C LEU A 484 -49.91 -33.75 43.10
N ARG A 485 -51.09 -33.14 42.91
CA ARG A 485 -52.38 -33.78 43.21
C ARG A 485 -53.58 -32.88 42.85
N ARG A 486 -54.41 -33.45 41.97
CA ARG A 486 -55.81 -33.09 41.65
C ARG A 486 -55.94 -31.91 40.69
N ARG A 487 -56.71 -32.00 39.60
CA ARG A 487 -57.56 -33.03 38.98
C ARG A 487 -58.11 -32.38 37.70
N ASN A 488 -58.46 -33.17 36.68
CA ASN A 488 -59.72 -33.13 35.88
C ASN A 488 -60.23 -31.76 35.36
N ARG A 489 -60.79 -31.59 34.16
CA ARG A 489 -61.45 -32.45 33.17
C ARG A 489 -61.82 -31.48 32.01
N GLN A 490 -61.71 -31.97 30.77
CA GLN A 490 -62.64 -31.86 29.63
C GLN A 490 -63.85 -30.86 29.58
N HIS A 491 -64.16 -30.47 28.31
CA HIS A 491 -65.43 -29.96 27.72
C HIS A 491 -65.80 -28.48 28.05
N GLU A 492 -66.37 -27.60 27.21
CA GLU A 492 -67.02 -27.67 25.88
C GLU A 492 -67.35 -26.24 25.35
N MET A 493 -67.21 -25.98 24.04
CA MET A 493 -68.25 -25.59 23.03
C MET A 493 -68.67 -24.11 22.85
N ARG A 494 -68.72 -23.74 21.54
CA ARG A 494 -69.55 -22.73 20.83
C ARG A 494 -69.29 -21.24 21.14
N GLY A 495 -69.35 -20.30 20.20
CA GLY A 495 -69.76 -20.31 18.80
C GLY A 495 -70.26 -18.91 18.40
N SER A 496 -69.74 -18.40 17.27
CA SER A 496 -70.33 -17.52 16.23
C SER A 496 -71.11 -16.21 16.53
N ASP A 497 -70.63 -15.16 15.84
CA ASP A 497 -71.32 -14.24 14.91
C ASP A 497 -72.34 -13.16 15.33
N GLU A 498 -71.90 -11.92 15.06
CA GLU A 498 -72.51 -10.83 14.27
C GLU A 498 -73.95 -10.33 14.51
N ASN A 499 -74.05 -9.01 14.68
CA ASN A 499 -74.86 -8.04 13.91
C ASN A 499 -74.56 -6.63 14.50
N ILE A 500 -74.33 -5.54 13.76
CA ILE A 500 -75.35 -4.75 13.06
C ILE A 500 -74.72 -3.80 12.00
N VAL A 501 -75.51 -3.66 10.92
CA VAL A 501 -75.49 -2.89 9.68
C VAL A 501 -75.60 -1.34 9.83
N LEU A 502 -74.67 -0.64 9.14
CA LEU A 502 -74.77 0.50 8.19
C LEU A 502 -75.77 1.69 8.32
N LEU A 503 -75.20 2.88 8.01
CA LEU A 503 -75.64 3.97 7.09
C LEU A 503 -76.37 5.24 7.59
N HIS A 504 -75.56 6.29 7.81
CA HIS A 504 -75.77 7.69 7.38
C HIS A 504 -74.36 8.32 7.34
N GLY A 505 -73.81 8.99 6.32
CA GLY A 505 -74.37 9.74 5.22
C GLY A 505 -73.78 11.17 5.26
N MET A 506 -72.90 11.48 4.30
CA MET A 506 -72.35 12.82 3.90
C MET A 506 -71.09 13.37 4.62
N PHE A 507 -69.92 13.39 3.94
CA PHE A 507 -69.37 14.50 3.10
C PHE A 507 -69.19 15.80 3.91
N THR A 508 -67.99 16.36 4.19
CA THR A 508 -66.96 16.84 3.25
C THR A 508 -65.74 17.40 4.05
N ARG A 509 -64.55 17.42 3.44
CA ARG A 509 -63.33 18.24 3.73
C ARG A 509 -62.33 17.75 4.80
N VAL A 510 -61.30 17.06 4.32
CA VAL A 510 -59.98 16.98 4.96
C VAL A 510 -58.95 17.66 4.05
N LEU A 511 -58.39 18.78 4.49
CA LEU A 511 -57.08 19.32 4.10
C LEU A 511 -56.60 20.31 5.18
N ARG A 512 -55.35 20.12 5.62
CA ARG A 512 -54.38 21.07 6.23
C ARG A 512 -54.32 21.33 7.75
N ARG A 513 -53.05 21.21 8.22
CA ARG A 513 -52.32 21.86 9.35
C ARG A 513 -52.57 21.31 10.76
N GLY A 514 -51.61 21.16 11.67
CA GLY A 514 -50.18 21.51 11.74
C GLY A 514 -49.70 21.39 13.21
N CYS A 515 -48.40 21.15 13.43
CA CYS A 515 -47.68 20.77 14.66
C CYS A 515 -47.78 21.68 15.91
N SER A 516 -47.45 21.13 17.11
CA SER A 516 -46.39 21.64 18.02
C SER A 516 -46.20 20.81 19.32
N CYS A 517 -44.95 20.79 19.81
CA CYS A 517 -44.44 20.72 21.20
C CYS A 517 -44.11 19.38 21.93
N ALA A 518 -42.80 19.30 22.28
CA ALA A 518 -42.20 19.07 23.61
C ALA A 518 -42.38 17.71 24.32
N TYR A 519 -41.28 17.09 24.78
CA TYR A 519 -40.83 17.19 26.19
C TYR A 519 -39.58 16.36 26.52
N HIS A 520 -38.81 16.95 27.42
CA HIS A 520 -37.85 16.35 28.34
C HIS A 520 -38.31 15.08 29.08
N ARG A 521 -37.29 14.34 29.54
CA ARG A 521 -37.19 13.55 30.79
C ARG A 521 -37.68 12.09 30.82
N ALA A 522 -36.65 11.24 30.94
CA ALA A 522 -36.45 10.28 32.03
C ALA A 522 -37.20 8.93 31.95
N THR A 523 -36.45 7.93 31.50
CA THR A 523 -36.16 6.67 32.21
C THR A 523 -37.27 6.07 33.09
N LEU A 524 -37.79 4.90 32.68
CA LEU A 524 -37.72 3.62 33.43
C LEU A 524 -38.75 2.61 32.88
N ARG A 525 -38.33 1.34 32.86
CA ARG A 525 -39.10 0.08 32.68
C ARG A 525 -39.39 -0.39 31.26
N GLY A 526 -38.52 -1.29 30.80
CA GLY A 526 -38.83 -2.70 30.53
C GLY A 526 -40.02 -3.06 29.63
N ASN A 527 -39.68 -3.70 28.52
CA ASN A 527 -40.44 -4.68 27.72
C ASN A 527 -41.73 -4.20 27.03
N LEU A 528 -41.65 -4.09 25.69
CA LEU A 528 -42.64 -4.67 24.77
C LEU A 528 -41.99 -4.93 23.39
N VAL A 529 -42.26 -6.14 22.89
CA VAL A 529 -41.82 -6.71 21.62
C VAL A 529 -42.86 -6.38 20.52
N CYS A 530 -42.39 -5.75 19.43
CA CYS A 530 -42.67 -5.92 17.98
C CYS A 530 -44.13 -5.98 17.43
N PRO A 531 -44.39 -5.50 16.18
CA PRO A 531 -44.14 -6.39 15.03
C PRO A 531 -43.68 -5.74 13.70
N ARG A 532 -42.77 -6.45 13.03
CA ARG A 532 -42.76 -6.79 11.58
C ARG A 532 -43.04 -5.68 10.55
N THR A 533 -41.98 -5.04 10.04
CA THR A 533 -41.68 -4.81 8.60
C THR A 533 -40.25 -4.27 8.44
N ALA A 534 -39.23 -5.06 8.80
CA ALA A 534 -37.84 -4.79 8.39
C ALA A 534 -37.01 -6.10 8.33
N ALA A 535 -37.67 -7.23 8.09
CA ALA A 535 -36.98 -8.45 7.70
C ALA A 535 -36.66 -8.36 6.21
N LEU A 536 -35.52 -7.76 5.88
CA LEU A 536 -34.71 -7.95 4.67
C LEU A 536 -33.48 -7.02 4.78
N TYR A 537 -32.59 -7.28 5.73
CA TYR A 537 -31.29 -6.61 5.80
C TYR A 537 -30.22 -7.66 5.53
N ASN A 538 -29.46 -7.48 4.45
CA ASN A 538 -28.38 -8.37 4.06
C ASN A 538 -27.11 -7.99 4.86
N ILE A 539 -26.46 -8.97 5.50
CA ILE A 539 -25.30 -8.79 6.41
C ILE A 539 -24.10 -8.12 5.70
N GLN A 540 -23.99 -8.24 4.37
CA GLN A 540 -22.98 -7.53 3.58
C GLN A 540 -23.22 -6.01 3.47
N GLN A 541 -24.46 -5.53 3.56
CA GLN A 541 -24.75 -4.09 3.52
C GLN A 541 -24.59 -3.43 4.89
N GLN A 542 -24.89 -4.14 5.99
CA GLN A 542 -24.55 -3.69 7.35
C GLN A 542 -23.03 -3.52 7.54
N ARG A 543 -22.21 -4.31 6.85
CA ARG A 543 -20.74 -4.13 6.85
C ARG A 543 -20.30 -2.88 6.08
N ARG A 544 -20.98 -2.46 5.01
CA ARG A 544 -20.64 -1.21 4.30
C ARG A 544 -20.98 0.03 5.13
N PHE A 545 -22.12 0.02 5.81
CA PHE A 545 -22.53 1.13 6.67
C PHE A 545 -21.56 1.42 7.83
N LEU A 546 -20.92 0.38 8.37
CA LEU A 546 -19.99 0.50 9.50
C LEU A 546 -18.53 0.70 9.07
N VAL A 547 -18.21 0.52 7.79
CA VAL A 547 -16.85 0.66 7.25
C VAL A 547 -16.69 1.95 6.45
N ASP A 548 -17.76 2.41 5.79
CA ASP A 548 -17.72 3.55 4.85
C ASP A 548 -18.43 4.81 5.39
N GLY A 549 -18.92 4.81 6.65
CA GLY A 549 -19.43 6.00 7.35
C GLY A 549 -20.72 6.61 6.78
N MET A 550 -20.92 7.92 7.04
CA MET A 550 -22.11 8.69 6.64
C MET A 550 -22.35 8.69 5.13
N ASP A 551 -21.28 8.60 4.33
CA ASP A 551 -21.36 8.56 2.86
C ASP A 551 -22.16 7.35 2.34
N ALA A 552 -22.00 6.18 3.00
CA ALA A 552 -22.78 4.99 2.65
C ALA A 552 -24.26 5.07 3.06
N PHE A 553 -24.59 5.84 4.10
CA PHE A 553 -25.98 6.15 4.46
C PHE A 553 -26.63 7.09 3.44
N MET A 554 -25.90 8.12 3.03
CA MET A 554 -26.35 9.11 2.07
C MET A 554 -26.54 8.49 0.68
N ASP A 555 -25.64 7.60 0.26
CA ASP A 555 -25.80 6.81 -0.97
C ASP A 555 -27.02 5.88 -0.93
N PHE A 556 -27.32 5.28 0.22
CA PHE A 556 -28.49 4.42 0.41
C PHE A 556 -29.81 5.21 0.35
N GLU A 557 -29.88 6.37 1.00
CA GLU A 557 -31.08 7.22 1.00
C GLU A 557 -31.34 7.84 -0.38
N ARG A 558 -30.27 8.21 -1.09
CA ARG A 558 -30.31 8.57 -2.51
C ARG A 558 -30.88 7.44 -3.38
N GLU A 559 -30.50 6.20 -3.12
CA GLU A 559 -31.04 5.02 -3.83
C GLU A 559 -32.55 4.79 -3.52
N MET A 560 -32.97 5.03 -2.28
CA MET A 560 -34.37 4.89 -1.85
C MET A 560 -35.26 6.00 -2.44
N ALA A 561 -34.77 7.24 -2.52
CA ALA A 561 -35.47 8.36 -3.18
C ALA A 561 -35.71 8.08 -4.68
N LEU A 562 -34.73 7.52 -5.38
CA LEU A 562 -34.86 7.09 -6.78
C LEU A 562 -35.96 6.02 -6.97
N LYS A 563 -36.07 5.05 -6.05
CA LYS A 563 -37.10 4.01 -6.09
C LYS A 563 -38.51 4.56 -5.84
N ARG A 564 -38.68 5.53 -4.91
CA ARG A 564 -39.98 6.18 -4.66
C ARG A 564 -40.48 6.97 -5.87
N ARG A 565 -39.59 7.67 -6.57
CA ARG A 565 -39.90 8.38 -7.82
C ARG A 565 -40.41 7.45 -8.92
N LYS A 566 -39.77 6.29 -9.08
CA LYS A 566 -40.16 5.28 -10.08
C LYS A 566 -41.55 4.69 -9.80
N ALA A 567 -41.99 4.69 -8.55
CA ALA A 567 -43.31 4.21 -8.13
C ALA A 567 -44.43 5.26 -8.28
N HIS A 568 -44.10 6.57 -8.31
CA HIS A 568 -45.06 7.69 -8.37
C HIS A 568 -44.64 8.80 -9.36
N PRO A 569 -44.46 8.50 -10.66
CA PRO A 569 -43.90 9.43 -11.65
C PRO A 569 -44.72 10.73 -11.81
N GLU A 570 -46.03 10.68 -11.59
CA GLU A 570 -46.95 11.82 -11.68
C GLU A 570 -46.72 12.92 -10.61
N LYS A 571 -46.12 12.58 -9.47
CA LYS A 571 -45.83 13.55 -8.39
C LYS A 571 -44.57 14.38 -8.64
N PHE A 572 -43.66 13.89 -9.48
CA PHE A 572 -42.32 14.45 -9.66
C PHE A 572 -42.07 14.97 -11.08
N ALA A 573 -43.15 15.19 -11.84
CA ALA A 573 -43.11 15.85 -13.14
C ALA A 573 -43.00 17.37 -12.94
N SER A 574 -41.78 17.90 -12.89
CA SER A 574 -41.55 19.35 -12.86
C SER A 574 -41.19 19.91 -14.24
N VAL A 575 -41.69 21.11 -14.52
CA VAL A 575 -41.57 21.83 -15.79
C VAL A 575 -40.47 22.89 -15.66
N GLY A 576 -39.20 22.49 -15.60
CA GLY A 576 -38.05 23.40 -15.62
C GLY A 576 -37.01 23.20 -14.51
N PRO A 577 -35.82 23.83 -14.62
CA PRO A 577 -34.73 23.67 -13.68
C PRO A 577 -35.12 24.20 -12.31
N LEU A 578 -34.85 23.40 -11.29
CA LEU A 578 -35.06 23.77 -9.90
C LEU A 578 -33.87 24.61 -9.44
N THR A 579 -34.09 25.44 -8.44
CA THR A 579 -33.00 26.16 -7.77
C THR A 579 -32.24 25.19 -6.86
N PRO A 580 -30.91 25.36 -6.71
CA PRO A 580 -30.15 24.56 -5.75
C PRO A 580 -30.80 24.68 -4.37
N PRO A 581 -31.11 23.55 -3.70
CA PRO A 581 -31.56 23.63 -2.34
C PRO A 581 -30.43 24.15 -1.47
N VAL A 582 -30.81 24.89 -0.46
CA VAL A 582 -29.88 25.42 0.54
C VAL A 582 -29.64 24.31 1.54
N GLU A 583 -28.36 24.08 1.82
CA GLU A 583 -27.96 23.12 2.85
C GLU A 583 -28.52 23.60 4.20
N PRO A 584 -29.27 22.75 4.92
CA PRO A 584 -29.81 23.11 6.22
C PRO A 584 -28.65 23.30 7.20
N ASP A 585 -28.73 24.35 8.02
CA ASP A 585 -27.75 24.59 9.07
C ASP A 585 -27.77 23.44 10.12
N ASP A 586 -26.65 23.20 10.80
CA ASP A 586 -26.46 22.04 11.72
C ASP A 586 -27.54 21.91 12.82
N ASP A 587 -28.21 23.01 13.15
CA ASP A 587 -29.25 23.14 14.16
C ASP A 587 -30.70 23.11 13.60
N GLU A 588 -30.88 23.02 12.28
CA GLU A 588 -32.17 22.77 11.64
C GLU A 588 -32.57 21.29 11.73
N CYS A 589 -33.10 20.89 12.90
CA CYS A 589 -33.80 19.61 13.07
C CYS A 589 -35.31 19.83 12.98
N CYS A 590 -36.05 18.95 12.30
CA CYS A 590 -37.47 19.14 11.97
C CYS A 590 -38.46 19.05 13.16
N HIS A 591 -38.00 19.28 14.40
CA HIS A 591 -38.77 19.23 15.65
C HIS A 591 -39.59 17.93 15.86
N LEU A 592 -39.23 16.83 15.20
CA LEU A 592 -39.91 15.53 15.26
C LEU A 592 -39.09 14.41 15.93
N ASP A 593 -38.01 14.76 16.66
CA ASP A 593 -37.11 13.78 17.33
C ASP A 593 -36.68 12.62 16.41
N CYS A 594 -36.23 12.92 15.19
CA CYS A 594 -35.59 11.94 14.34
C CYS A 594 -34.33 12.57 13.71
N PRO A 595 -33.13 12.02 13.99
CA PRO A 595 -31.88 12.74 13.85
C PRO A 595 -31.50 13.11 12.41
N ASN A 596 -32.16 12.58 11.38
CA ASN A 596 -31.70 12.74 9.99
C ASN A 596 -32.77 13.27 9.01
N CYS A 597 -33.95 13.72 9.47
CA CYS A 597 -35.05 14.04 8.54
C CYS A 597 -34.77 15.23 7.62
N VAL A 598 -34.04 16.25 8.11
CA VAL A 598 -33.80 17.48 7.36
C VAL A 598 -32.70 17.26 6.32
N LEU A 599 -31.65 16.53 6.68
CA LEU A 599 -30.65 16.01 5.74
C LEU A 599 -31.27 15.09 4.68
N LEU A 600 -32.24 14.26 5.04
CA LEU A 600 -32.98 13.42 4.07
C LEU A 600 -33.78 14.26 3.07
N VAL A 601 -34.48 15.30 3.55
CA VAL A 601 -35.24 16.22 2.69
C VAL A 601 -34.28 17.06 1.84
N TYR A 602 -33.17 17.53 2.40
CA TYR A 602 -32.13 18.23 1.67
C TYR A 602 -31.51 17.35 0.58
N GLN A 603 -31.19 16.08 0.87
CA GLN A 603 -30.68 15.13 -0.12
C GLN A 603 -31.71 14.79 -1.20
N GLU A 604 -33.00 14.69 -0.85
CA GLU A 604 -34.08 14.49 -1.82
C GLU A 604 -34.25 15.73 -2.73
N GLN A 605 -34.14 16.93 -2.17
CA GLN A 605 -34.13 18.20 -2.90
C GLN A 605 -32.85 18.41 -3.72
N LEU A 606 -31.70 17.96 -3.23
CA LEU A 606 -30.40 18.09 -3.88
C LEU A 606 -30.36 17.13 -5.06
N LEU A 607 -30.82 15.89 -4.87
CA LEU A 607 -31.08 14.95 -5.95
C LEU A 607 -32.11 15.51 -6.94
N GLU A 608 -33.17 16.20 -6.50
CA GLU A 608 -34.11 16.87 -7.40
C GLU A 608 -33.47 17.98 -8.22
N TYR A 609 -32.63 18.81 -7.60
CA TYR A 609 -31.87 19.85 -8.26
C TYR A 609 -30.86 19.27 -9.24
N GLU A 610 -30.05 18.29 -8.83
CA GLU A 610 -29.10 17.58 -9.68
C GLU A 610 -29.79 16.87 -10.85
N LEU A 611 -30.94 16.23 -10.64
CA LEU A 611 -31.73 15.64 -11.72
C LEU A 611 -32.34 16.72 -12.63
N SER A 612 -32.71 17.88 -12.08
CA SER A 612 -33.15 19.04 -12.86
C SER A 612 -32.00 19.67 -13.68
N LEU A 613 -30.76 19.61 -13.16
CA LEU A 613 -29.53 19.98 -13.86
C LEU A 613 -29.12 18.91 -14.89
N GLN A 614 -29.39 17.64 -14.65
CA GLN A 614 -29.24 16.58 -15.65
C GLN A 614 -30.24 16.76 -16.79
N ASN A 615 -31.44 17.29 -16.51
CA ASN A 615 -32.38 17.75 -17.54
C ASN A 615 -31.92 19.08 -18.20
N GLN A 616 -31.10 19.88 -17.53
CA GLN A 616 -30.45 21.08 -18.09
C GLN A 616 -29.24 20.73 -18.97
N ASN A 617 -28.56 19.62 -18.66
CA ASN A 617 -27.77 18.84 -19.60
C ASN A 617 -28.70 18.10 -20.56
N LYS A 618 -29.45 18.87 -21.35
CA LYS A 618 -29.48 18.57 -22.79
C LYS A 618 -28.02 18.62 -23.23
N LYS A 619 -27.35 17.47 -23.02
CA LYS A 619 -25.92 17.24 -23.20
C LYS A 619 -25.58 17.82 -24.56
N GLU A 620 -24.74 18.85 -24.61
CA GLU A 620 -24.08 19.13 -25.86
C GLU A 620 -23.42 17.83 -26.31
N LYS A 621 -23.80 17.39 -27.50
CA LYS A 621 -23.28 16.18 -28.11
C LYS A 621 -21.75 16.24 -28.02
N PRO A 622 -21.08 15.22 -27.43
CA PRO A 622 -19.63 15.25 -27.30
C PRO A 622 -18.99 15.45 -28.68
N LYS A 623 -17.90 16.21 -28.73
CA LYS A 623 -17.17 16.44 -29.98
C LYS A 623 -16.44 15.18 -30.41
N ILE A 624 -16.38 14.96 -31.73
CA ILE A 624 -15.62 13.88 -32.33
C ILE A 624 -14.13 14.04 -31.96
N PRO A 625 -13.46 12.98 -31.45
CA PRO A 625 -12.04 13.02 -31.15
C PRO A 625 -11.19 13.34 -32.38
N VAL A 626 -10.07 14.03 -32.20
CA VAL A 626 -9.12 14.32 -33.29
C VAL A 626 -8.44 13.02 -33.74
N PRO A 627 -8.38 12.71 -35.05
CA PRO A 627 -7.71 11.53 -35.56
C PRO A 627 -6.21 11.51 -35.24
N ILE A 628 -5.67 10.31 -34.98
CA ILE A 628 -4.25 10.06 -34.70
C ILE A 628 -3.56 9.46 -35.94
N TYR A 629 -4.30 8.69 -36.73
CA TYR A 629 -3.83 8.08 -37.97
C TYR A 629 -4.64 8.56 -39.17
N ASP A 630 -3.95 8.77 -40.28
CA ASP A 630 -4.57 8.90 -41.60
C ASP A 630 -4.68 7.51 -42.23
N LEU A 631 -5.86 7.18 -42.75
CA LEU A 631 -6.14 5.87 -43.36
C LEU A 631 -6.40 6.04 -44.85
N SER A 632 -5.57 5.39 -45.66
CA SER A 632 -5.81 5.21 -47.10
C SER A 632 -6.45 3.86 -47.36
N PHE A 633 -7.38 3.79 -48.32
CA PHE A 633 -8.12 2.58 -48.66
C PHE A 633 -7.90 2.20 -50.12
N HIS A 634 -7.64 0.92 -50.36
CA HIS A 634 -7.15 0.38 -51.63
C HIS A 634 -8.06 -0.75 -52.11
N SER A 635 -8.68 -0.58 -53.28
CA SER A 635 -9.53 -1.59 -53.92
C SER A 635 -8.69 -2.54 -54.77
N SER A 636 -9.17 -3.77 -54.96
CA SER A 636 -8.43 -4.85 -55.64
C SER A 636 -8.18 -4.66 -57.13
N LYS A 637 -8.61 -3.54 -57.76
CA LYS A 637 -8.74 -3.47 -59.22
C LYS A 637 -7.76 -2.62 -60.03
N ASP A 638 -7.04 -1.62 -59.52
CA ASP A 638 -6.03 -0.88 -60.31
C ASP A 638 -5.03 -0.12 -59.38
N ASP A 639 -3.81 0.18 -59.85
CA ASP A 639 -2.71 0.98 -59.27
C ASP A 639 -1.44 0.30 -58.70
N GLU A 640 -0.29 0.97 -58.90
CA GLU A 640 1.05 0.58 -58.43
C GLU A 640 1.17 0.64 -56.89
N GLU A 641 0.45 1.57 -56.25
CA GLU A 641 0.32 1.69 -54.79
C GLU A 641 -0.47 0.53 -54.17
N VAL A 642 -1.48 0.01 -54.89
CA VAL A 642 -2.20 -1.20 -54.48
C VAL A 642 -1.23 -2.38 -54.41
N SER A 643 -0.33 -2.52 -55.38
CA SER A 643 0.72 -3.56 -55.36
C SER A 643 1.66 -3.46 -54.16
N SER A 644 2.01 -2.25 -53.69
CA SER A 644 2.85 -2.07 -52.50
C SER A 644 2.10 -2.41 -51.20
N ALA A 645 0.88 -1.92 -51.04
CA ALA A 645 0.03 -2.24 -49.88
C ALA A 645 -0.32 -3.74 -49.81
N TRP A 646 -0.60 -4.39 -50.95
CA TRP A 646 -0.81 -5.84 -51.00
C TRP A 646 0.43 -6.63 -50.65
N LYS A 647 1.62 -6.21 -51.10
CA LYS A 647 2.89 -6.83 -50.67
C LYS A 647 3.09 -6.69 -49.17
N MET A 648 2.82 -5.51 -48.61
CA MET A 648 2.89 -5.30 -47.15
C MET A 648 1.87 -6.17 -46.40
N LEU A 649 0.65 -6.31 -46.90
CA LEU A 649 -0.37 -7.19 -46.33
C LEU A 649 0.04 -8.67 -46.39
N LEU A 650 0.62 -9.14 -47.50
CA LEU A 650 1.11 -10.51 -47.62
C LEU A 650 2.23 -10.78 -46.60
N THR A 651 3.15 -9.83 -46.43
CA THR A 651 4.17 -9.87 -45.39
C THR A 651 3.53 -9.93 -44.00
N GLU A 652 2.58 -9.05 -43.70
CA GLU A 652 1.89 -8.98 -42.40
C GLU A 652 1.08 -10.26 -42.08
N ARG A 653 0.49 -10.88 -43.11
CA ARG A 653 -0.22 -12.16 -42.95
C ARG A 653 0.72 -13.27 -42.52
N ASN A 654 1.96 -13.27 -43.00
CA ASN A 654 2.96 -14.32 -42.74
C ASN A 654 3.84 -14.05 -41.51
N ARG A 655 4.09 -12.78 -41.18
CA ARG A 655 5.05 -12.31 -40.16
C ARG A 655 4.79 -12.85 -38.75
N GLY A 656 3.51 -12.97 -38.37
CA GLY A 656 3.11 -13.37 -37.01
C GLY A 656 2.35 -14.70 -36.92
N ALA A 657 2.25 -15.48 -38.00
CA ALA A 657 1.42 -16.69 -38.05
C ALA A 657 2.23 -17.97 -37.79
N PHE A 658 2.04 -18.62 -36.65
CA PHE A 658 2.76 -19.82 -36.23
C PHE A 658 1.85 -21.04 -36.24
N GLY A 659 2.29 -22.12 -36.90
CA GLY A 659 1.49 -23.34 -37.02
C GLY A 659 1.56 -24.19 -35.76
N VAL A 660 0.43 -24.75 -35.31
CA VAL A 660 0.36 -25.70 -34.20
C VAL A 660 0.94 -27.03 -34.67
N ALA A 661 2.03 -27.47 -34.06
CA ALA A 661 2.65 -28.77 -34.31
C ALA A 661 2.06 -29.87 -33.41
N ALA A 662 1.83 -29.55 -32.13
CA ALA A 662 1.24 -30.45 -31.14
C ALA A 662 0.36 -29.67 -30.13
N ASN A 663 -0.63 -30.34 -29.54
CA ASN A 663 -1.51 -29.78 -28.51
C ASN A 663 -2.00 -30.89 -27.57
N ASP A 664 -1.11 -31.32 -26.70
CA ASP A 664 -1.27 -32.52 -25.89
C ASP A 664 -1.76 -32.17 -24.48
N VAL A 665 -2.64 -33.00 -23.94
CA VAL A 665 -3.10 -32.88 -22.55
C VAL A 665 -2.08 -33.57 -21.66
N ILE A 666 -1.39 -32.80 -20.83
CA ILE A 666 -0.36 -33.30 -19.89
C ILE A 666 -0.84 -33.33 -18.43
N SER A 667 -2.02 -32.78 -18.16
CA SER A 667 -2.77 -33.02 -16.92
C SER A 667 -4.25 -33.12 -17.25
N ALA A 668 -4.84 -34.27 -16.95
CA ALA A 668 -6.24 -34.55 -17.26
C ALA A 668 -7.18 -33.58 -16.50
N PRO A 669 -8.37 -33.28 -17.05
CA PRO A 669 -9.37 -32.48 -16.36
C PRO A 669 -9.71 -33.08 -14.98
N HIS A 670 -9.48 -32.31 -13.93
CA HIS A 670 -9.79 -32.69 -12.55
C HIS A 670 -10.44 -31.52 -11.82
N GLN A 671 -11.31 -31.83 -10.85
CA GLN A 671 -11.99 -30.80 -10.06
C GLN A 671 -11.11 -30.40 -8.87
N THR A 672 -11.07 -29.10 -8.61
CA THR A 672 -10.24 -28.51 -7.56
C THR A 672 -11.14 -28.11 -6.38
N ALA A 673 -10.57 -27.94 -5.18
CA ALA A 673 -11.35 -27.69 -3.95
C ALA A 673 -12.29 -26.48 -4.03
N ASP A 674 -12.00 -25.50 -4.90
CA ASP A 674 -12.84 -24.34 -5.23
C ASP A 674 -13.94 -24.64 -6.27
N GLY A 675 -14.22 -25.92 -6.55
CA GLY A 675 -15.22 -26.40 -7.49
C GLY A 675 -14.86 -26.24 -8.98
N ALA A 676 -13.71 -25.64 -9.30
CA ALA A 676 -13.29 -25.42 -10.68
C ALA A 676 -12.66 -26.67 -11.30
N TRP A 677 -12.87 -26.89 -12.59
CA TRP A 677 -12.14 -27.89 -13.36
C TRP A 677 -10.82 -27.29 -13.85
N ARG A 678 -9.71 -28.01 -13.65
CA ARG A 678 -8.38 -27.64 -14.16
C ARG A 678 -7.82 -28.73 -15.05
N SER A 679 -7.08 -28.34 -16.08
CA SER A 679 -6.26 -29.21 -16.92
C SER A 679 -5.07 -28.42 -17.44
N VAL A 680 -4.02 -29.11 -17.87
CA VAL A 680 -2.82 -28.47 -18.44
C VAL A 680 -2.51 -29.08 -19.79
N ARG A 681 -2.14 -28.21 -20.74
CA ARG A 681 -1.74 -28.60 -22.09
C ARG A 681 -0.30 -28.21 -22.37
N HIS A 682 0.38 -29.08 -23.13
CA HIS A 682 1.62 -28.77 -23.81
C HIS A 682 1.29 -28.43 -25.26
N ILE A 683 1.72 -27.27 -25.75
CA ILE A 683 1.42 -26.84 -27.11
C ILE A 683 2.71 -26.45 -27.80
N ASP A 684 2.98 -27.07 -28.95
CA ASP A 684 4.11 -26.75 -29.80
C ASP A 684 3.68 -25.88 -30.97
N PHE A 685 4.45 -24.83 -31.22
CA PHE A 685 4.32 -23.97 -32.38
C PHE A 685 5.55 -24.14 -33.28
N ARG A 686 5.30 -24.40 -34.57
CA ARG A 686 6.32 -24.48 -35.60
C ARG A 686 6.78 -23.08 -36.00
N VAL A 687 8.08 -22.87 -35.94
CA VAL A 687 8.79 -21.71 -36.45
C VAL A 687 9.38 -22.07 -37.80
N ARG A 688 9.03 -21.34 -38.85
CA ARG A 688 9.63 -21.52 -40.19
C ARG A 688 10.95 -20.76 -40.30
N ASP A 689 11.77 -21.11 -41.28
CA ASP A 689 13.04 -20.44 -41.57
C ASP A 689 12.88 -18.91 -41.72
N ASP A 690 11.84 -18.46 -42.44
CA ASP A 690 11.51 -17.05 -42.64
C ASP A 690 11.05 -16.33 -41.36
N GLN A 691 10.71 -17.06 -40.31
CA GLN A 691 10.24 -16.53 -39.03
C GLN A 691 11.30 -16.60 -37.93
N GLN A 692 12.41 -17.29 -38.15
CA GLN A 692 13.45 -17.47 -37.13
C GLN A 692 14.06 -16.15 -36.67
N GLU A 693 14.08 -15.11 -37.51
CA GLU A 693 14.54 -13.76 -37.17
C GLU A 693 13.55 -13.00 -36.26
N HIS A 694 12.27 -13.36 -36.28
CA HIS A 694 11.23 -12.73 -35.47
C HIS A 694 11.11 -13.35 -34.08
N VAL A 695 11.55 -14.59 -33.93
CA VAL A 695 11.79 -15.21 -32.63
C VAL A 695 13.18 -14.75 -32.19
N SER A 696 13.29 -13.73 -31.33
CA SER A 696 14.61 -13.33 -30.81
C SER A 696 15.33 -14.54 -30.18
N LYS A 697 16.66 -14.63 -30.31
CA LYS A 697 17.46 -15.63 -29.56
C LYS A 697 17.30 -15.49 -28.04
N GLN A 698 16.87 -14.31 -27.59
CA GLN A 698 16.64 -13.97 -26.18
C GLN A 698 15.15 -13.94 -25.81
N ALA A 699 14.27 -14.44 -26.69
CA ALA A 699 12.84 -14.50 -26.39
C ALA A 699 12.57 -15.52 -25.28
N SER A 700 11.90 -15.06 -24.23
CA SER A 700 11.50 -15.87 -23.08
C SER A 700 9.97 -15.96 -22.93
N ASN A 701 9.24 -15.08 -23.62
CA ASN A 701 7.78 -15.04 -23.59
C ASN A 701 7.20 -14.94 -25.00
N ILE A 702 6.02 -15.53 -25.19
CA ILE A 702 5.20 -15.42 -26.39
C ILE A 702 3.87 -14.75 -26.04
N GLY A 703 3.54 -13.66 -26.74
CA GLY A 703 2.25 -12.99 -26.65
C GLY A 703 1.32 -13.48 -27.75
N VAL A 704 0.27 -14.21 -27.38
CA VAL A 704 -0.71 -14.78 -28.31
C VAL A 704 -1.90 -13.83 -28.47
N TYR A 705 -2.25 -13.51 -29.71
CA TYR A 705 -3.44 -12.74 -30.05
C TYR A 705 -4.61 -13.68 -30.32
N VAL A 706 -5.77 -13.36 -29.76
CA VAL A 706 -7.01 -14.13 -29.93
C VAL A 706 -7.89 -13.42 -30.94
N PRO A 707 -8.44 -14.13 -31.93
CA PRO A 707 -9.37 -13.52 -32.87
C PRO A 707 -10.70 -13.20 -32.20
N ASN A 708 -11.37 -12.14 -32.64
CA ASN A 708 -12.76 -11.91 -32.32
C ASN A 708 -13.65 -12.98 -32.98
N ASP A 709 -14.75 -13.35 -32.31
CA ASP A 709 -15.71 -14.31 -32.84
C ASP A 709 -16.32 -13.79 -34.15
N LEU A 710 -16.41 -14.65 -35.16
CA LEU A 710 -16.93 -14.29 -36.48
C LEU A 710 -18.30 -13.59 -36.43
N PRO A 711 -19.29 -14.03 -35.62
CA PRO A 711 -20.56 -13.32 -35.49
C PRO A 711 -20.44 -11.88 -34.96
N VAL A 712 -19.46 -11.59 -34.11
CA VAL A 712 -19.20 -10.22 -33.63
C VAL A 712 -18.59 -9.39 -34.76
N VAL A 713 -17.65 -9.95 -35.52
CA VAL A 713 -17.03 -9.29 -36.68
C VAL A 713 -18.07 -8.95 -37.75
N GLU A 714 -18.94 -9.89 -38.13
CA GLU A 714 -19.99 -9.65 -39.14
C GLU A 714 -20.97 -8.56 -38.70
N ARG A 715 -21.39 -8.56 -37.42
CA ARG A 715 -22.23 -7.48 -36.89
C ARG A 715 -21.54 -6.12 -36.98
N MET A 716 -20.25 -6.06 -36.62
CA MET A 716 -19.49 -4.81 -36.70
C MET A 716 -19.30 -4.32 -38.14
N LEU A 717 -19.11 -5.21 -39.12
CA LEU A 717 -19.02 -4.82 -40.54
C LEU A 717 -20.31 -4.13 -41.01
N VAL A 718 -21.48 -4.65 -40.61
CA VAL A 718 -22.78 -4.04 -40.89
C VAL A 718 -22.92 -2.68 -40.21
N HIS A 719 -22.57 -2.60 -38.92
CA HIS A 719 -22.65 -1.35 -38.14
C HIS A 719 -21.72 -0.24 -38.62
N LEU A 720 -20.57 -0.61 -39.19
CA LEU A 720 -19.59 0.31 -39.77
C LEU A 720 -19.82 0.59 -41.26
N HIS A 721 -20.92 0.08 -41.83
CA HIS A 721 -21.31 0.27 -43.22
C HIS A 721 -20.21 -0.12 -44.23
N VAL A 722 -19.58 -1.27 -44.01
CA VAL A 722 -18.50 -1.77 -44.86
C VAL A 722 -19.09 -2.65 -45.96
N ASP A 723 -19.14 -2.13 -47.19
CA ASP A 723 -19.67 -2.85 -48.36
C ASP A 723 -18.74 -3.98 -48.83
N ASP A 724 -17.43 -3.71 -48.91
CA ASP A 724 -16.40 -4.68 -49.25
C ASP A 724 -15.40 -4.85 -48.10
N PRO A 725 -15.52 -5.93 -47.31
CA PRO A 725 -14.63 -6.17 -46.17
C PRO A 725 -13.21 -6.57 -46.58
N SER A 726 -12.96 -6.82 -47.87
CA SER A 726 -11.65 -7.18 -48.44
C SER A 726 -10.79 -5.98 -48.84
N VAL A 727 -11.35 -4.77 -48.76
CA VAL A 727 -10.60 -3.51 -48.96
C VAL A 727 -9.40 -3.47 -48.02
N VAL A 728 -8.23 -3.17 -48.59
CA VAL A 728 -6.98 -3.03 -47.83
C VAL A 728 -6.87 -1.59 -47.36
N TYR A 729 -6.62 -1.38 -46.08
CA TYR A 729 -6.24 -0.08 -45.55
C TYR A 729 -4.74 -0.02 -45.26
N ALA A 730 -4.17 1.18 -45.34
CA ALA A 730 -2.86 1.51 -44.80
C ALA A 730 -3.00 2.72 -43.87
N ALA A 731 -2.45 2.62 -42.65
CA ALA A 731 -2.56 3.63 -41.60
C ALA A 731 -1.21 4.32 -41.36
N GLU A 732 -1.16 5.63 -41.58
CA GLU A 732 0.02 6.47 -41.37
C GLU A 732 -0.19 7.43 -40.18
N PRO A 733 0.82 7.62 -39.30
CA PRO A 733 0.69 8.55 -38.19
C PRO A 733 0.68 10.01 -38.66
N LEU A 734 -0.24 10.83 -38.12
CA LEU A 734 -0.33 12.26 -38.46
C LEU A 734 0.79 13.09 -37.80
N ALA A 735 1.60 13.76 -38.62
CA ALA A 735 2.84 14.45 -38.22
C ALA A 735 2.68 15.64 -37.24
N ASN A 736 1.48 16.21 -37.10
CA ASN A 736 1.25 17.48 -36.36
C ASN A 736 0.52 17.32 -35.01
N SER A 737 0.37 16.10 -34.47
CA SER A 737 -0.18 15.96 -33.12
C SER A 737 0.90 16.25 -32.07
N THR A 738 0.62 17.17 -31.14
CA THR A 738 1.38 17.40 -29.88
C THR A 738 1.53 16.15 -28.99
N GLN A 739 1.00 15.00 -29.44
CA GLN A 739 1.07 13.68 -28.82
C GLN A 739 2.24 12.83 -29.35
N GLN A 740 3.13 13.36 -30.21
CA GLN A 740 4.32 12.63 -30.66
C GLN A 740 5.22 12.13 -29.51
N SER A 741 5.29 12.83 -28.37
CA SER A 741 6.05 12.35 -27.20
C SER A 741 5.45 11.09 -26.56
N LEU A 742 4.12 10.91 -26.65
CA LEU A 742 3.43 9.70 -26.18
C LEU A 742 3.57 8.53 -27.17
N LEU A 743 3.75 8.82 -28.46
CA LEU A 743 3.95 7.81 -29.51
C LEU A 743 5.41 7.36 -29.64
N GLN A 744 6.39 8.20 -29.28
CA GLN A 744 7.83 7.87 -29.33
C GLN A 744 8.27 6.83 -28.30
N HIS A 745 7.51 6.61 -27.21
CA HIS A 745 7.83 5.62 -26.17
C HIS A 745 7.04 4.32 -26.27
N GLN A 746 6.13 4.19 -27.23
CA GLN A 746 5.55 2.90 -27.59
C GLN A 746 5.61 2.74 -29.10
N PRO A 747 6.70 2.17 -29.66
CA PRO A 747 6.53 1.49 -30.93
C PRO A 747 5.36 0.54 -30.73
N LEU A 748 4.35 0.63 -31.60
CA LEU A 748 3.28 -0.34 -31.70
C LEU A 748 3.90 -1.73 -31.55
N GLN A 749 3.83 -2.32 -30.35
CA GLN A 749 4.41 -3.62 -30.07
C GLN A 749 3.76 -4.57 -31.08
N GLN A 750 4.52 -5.01 -32.08
CA GLN A 750 4.07 -5.51 -33.39
C GLN A 750 2.70 -6.21 -33.31
N ARG A 751 1.64 -5.39 -33.48
CA ARG A 751 0.25 -5.81 -33.36
C ARG A 751 -0.21 -6.29 -34.74
N PRO A 752 -0.91 -7.44 -34.84
CA PRO A 752 -1.43 -7.91 -36.10
C PRO A 752 -2.27 -6.84 -36.77
N PHE A 753 -1.93 -6.53 -38.02
CA PHE A 753 -2.63 -5.58 -38.89
C PHE A 753 -2.73 -4.15 -38.34
N ALA A 754 -1.84 -3.71 -37.45
CA ALA A 754 -1.94 -2.34 -36.92
C ALA A 754 -1.76 -1.25 -37.99
N HIS A 755 -0.94 -1.51 -39.01
CA HIS A 755 -0.56 -0.53 -40.03
C HIS A 755 -1.11 -0.84 -41.42
N VAL A 756 -1.37 -2.11 -41.70
CA VAL A 756 -1.89 -2.57 -42.99
C VAL A 756 -2.72 -3.81 -42.77
N GLY A 757 -3.88 -3.90 -43.39
CA GLY A 757 -4.84 -4.98 -43.17
C GLY A 757 -6.02 -4.89 -44.11
N THR A 758 -6.77 -5.98 -44.26
CA THR A 758 -8.16 -5.81 -44.69
C THR A 758 -8.99 -5.32 -43.52
N ILE A 759 -10.10 -4.62 -43.77
CA ILE A 759 -11.02 -4.20 -42.70
C ILE A 759 -11.46 -5.41 -41.84
N ARG A 760 -11.72 -6.55 -42.49
CA ARG A 760 -12.03 -7.82 -41.81
C ARG A 760 -10.89 -8.30 -40.94
N ASP A 761 -9.66 -8.27 -41.44
CA ASP A 761 -8.49 -8.69 -40.66
C ASP A 761 -8.32 -7.83 -39.40
N ALA A 762 -8.52 -6.51 -39.50
CA ALA A 762 -8.42 -5.60 -38.36
C ALA A 762 -9.50 -5.83 -37.30
N LEU A 763 -10.76 -5.97 -37.72
CA LEU A 763 -11.86 -6.30 -36.81
C LEU A 763 -11.68 -7.69 -36.20
N THR A 764 -11.00 -8.61 -36.88
CA THR A 764 -10.72 -9.94 -36.33
C THR A 764 -9.59 -9.90 -35.32
N TRP A 765 -8.53 -9.13 -35.53
CA TRP A 765 -7.27 -9.30 -34.78
C TRP A 765 -6.78 -8.06 -34.03
N SER A 766 -7.06 -6.85 -34.50
CA SER A 766 -6.43 -5.61 -34.00
C SER A 766 -7.21 -4.94 -32.88
N PHE A 767 -8.53 -5.09 -32.86
CA PHE A 767 -9.43 -4.38 -31.94
C PHE A 767 -10.05 -5.32 -30.90
N ASP A 768 -10.23 -4.84 -29.68
CA ASP A 768 -10.93 -5.60 -28.63
C ASP A 768 -12.43 -5.34 -28.75
N LEU A 769 -13.15 -6.27 -29.38
CA LEU A 769 -14.59 -6.15 -29.61
C LEU A 769 -15.44 -6.82 -28.53
N ILE A 770 -14.81 -7.47 -27.56
CA ILE A 770 -15.50 -8.45 -26.72
C ILE A 770 -15.31 -8.22 -25.23
N SER A 771 -14.37 -7.38 -24.81
CA SER A 771 -14.32 -6.90 -23.44
C SER A 771 -15.43 -5.91 -23.16
N THR A 772 -15.86 -5.84 -21.89
CA THR A 772 -16.86 -4.87 -21.45
C THR A 772 -16.39 -3.45 -21.77
N PRO A 773 -17.17 -2.67 -22.55
CA PRO A 773 -16.75 -1.35 -22.99
C PRO A 773 -16.55 -0.37 -21.83
N ARG A 774 -15.41 0.32 -21.82
CA ARG A 774 -15.09 1.31 -20.77
C ARG A 774 -15.89 2.61 -20.96
N PRO A 775 -16.18 3.38 -19.90
CA PRO A 775 -16.96 4.62 -19.98
C PRO A 775 -16.42 5.64 -21.00
N ARG A 776 -15.09 5.73 -21.15
CA ARG A 776 -14.46 6.62 -22.13
C ARG A 776 -14.82 6.27 -23.58
N PHE A 777 -14.88 4.98 -23.92
CA PHE A 777 -15.26 4.53 -25.25
C PHE A 777 -16.72 4.87 -25.55
N LEU A 778 -17.63 4.60 -24.61
CA LEU A 778 -19.07 4.92 -24.76
C LEU A 778 -19.30 6.43 -24.96
N ARG A 779 -18.56 7.28 -24.24
CA ARG A 779 -18.60 8.74 -24.41
C ARG A 779 -18.14 9.16 -25.81
N ASN A 780 -17.06 8.58 -26.32
CA ASN A 780 -16.59 8.86 -27.68
C ASN A 780 -17.61 8.38 -28.73
N LEU A 781 -18.26 7.24 -28.50
CA LEU A 781 -19.29 6.70 -29.39
C LEU A 781 -20.52 7.60 -29.46
N ALA A 782 -20.91 8.23 -28.34
CA ALA A 782 -22.02 9.19 -28.30
C ALA A 782 -21.83 10.39 -29.24
N ALA A 783 -20.60 10.75 -29.60
CA ALA A 783 -20.31 11.80 -30.58
C ALA A 783 -20.78 11.42 -32.00
N TYR A 784 -21.08 10.14 -32.25
CA TYR A 784 -21.53 9.61 -33.52
C TYR A 784 -23.01 9.23 -33.56
N ALA A 785 -23.74 9.38 -32.44
CA ALA A 785 -25.19 9.15 -32.40
C ALA A 785 -25.97 10.35 -32.96
N SER A 786 -27.02 10.08 -33.75
CA SER A 786 -27.92 11.12 -34.27
C SER A 786 -29.18 11.29 -33.42
N ASP A 787 -29.63 10.26 -32.71
CA ASP A 787 -30.77 10.35 -31.80
C ASP A 787 -30.33 10.83 -30.42
N SER A 788 -31.01 11.85 -29.91
CA SER A 788 -30.83 12.37 -28.55
C SER A 788 -31.02 11.31 -27.45
N SER A 789 -31.87 10.30 -27.68
CA SER A 789 -32.10 9.21 -26.72
C SER A 789 -30.88 8.28 -26.61
N ASP A 790 -30.29 7.91 -27.74
CA ASP A 790 -29.05 7.13 -27.80
C ASP A 790 -27.86 7.91 -27.24
N VAL A 791 -27.74 9.21 -27.55
CA VAL A 791 -26.72 10.09 -26.94
C VAL A 791 -26.87 10.06 -25.42
N ALA A 792 -28.10 10.19 -24.91
CA ALA A 792 -28.36 10.17 -23.48
C ALA A 792 -28.00 8.83 -22.83
N GLY A 793 -28.36 7.71 -23.48
CA GLY A 793 -28.10 6.35 -23.01
C GLY A 793 -26.61 5.97 -23.02
N LEU A 794 -25.86 6.33 -24.06
CA LEU A 794 -24.41 6.13 -24.13
C LEU A 794 -23.65 6.99 -23.11
N MET A 795 -24.18 8.18 -22.82
CA MET A 795 -23.60 9.11 -21.85
C MET A 795 -24.11 8.87 -20.42
N ALA A 796 -24.91 7.84 -20.16
CA ALA A 796 -25.39 7.53 -18.82
C ALA A 796 -24.27 6.87 -17.99
N PRO A 797 -24.22 7.12 -16.67
CA PRO A 797 -23.28 6.42 -15.80
C PRO A 797 -23.62 4.93 -15.75
N ARG A 798 -22.59 4.08 -15.75
CA ARG A 798 -22.72 2.62 -15.63
C ARG A 798 -23.57 1.94 -16.74
N THR A 799 -23.68 2.55 -17.93
CA THR A 799 -24.42 1.96 -19.06
C THR A 799 -23.99 0.53 -19.37
N ALA A 800 -22.68 0.25 -19.45
CA ALA A 800 -22.19 -1.11 -19.71
C ALA A 800 -22.61 -2.11 -18.60
N ASP A 801 -22.59 -1.69 -17.34
CA ASP A 801 -22.99 -2.54 -16.21
C ASP A 801 -24.50 -2.79 -16.19
N ALA A 802 -25.30 -1.79 -16.56
CA ALA A 802 -26.75 -1.92 -16.66
C ALA A 802 -27.14 -2.93 -17.75
N ILE A 803 -26.51 -2.84 -18.93
CA ILE A 803 -26.70 -3.80 -20.02
C ILE A 803 -26.25 -5.20 -19.59
N GLN A 804 -25.12 -5.29 -18.87
CA GLN A 804 -24.61 -6.55 -18.33
C GLN A 804 -25.54 -7.19 -17.29
N ALA A 805 -26.20 -6.37 -16.46
CA ALA A 805 -27.17 -6.83 -15.47
C ALA A 805 -28.44 -7.41 -16.12
N GLU A 806 -28.91 -6.81 -17.23
CA GLU A 806 -30.08 -7.30 -17.96
C GLU A 806 -29.83 -8.65 -18.65
N ARG A 807 -28.62 -8.89 -19.15
CA ARG A 807 -28.24 -10.14 -19.83
C ARG A 807 -27.85 -11.27 -18.87
N GLY A 808 -27.62 -10.95 -17.59
CA GLY A 808 -27.25 -11.90 -16.55
C GLY A 808 -25.75 -12.25 -16.49
N PRO A 809 -25.32 -12.96 -15.44
CA PRO A 809 -23.89 -13.15 -15.09
C PRO A 809 -23.11 -14.09 -16.04
N HIS A 810 -23.78 -14.72 -17.00
CA HIS A 810 -23.19 -15.74 -17.89
C HIS A 810 -23.09 -15.28 -19.36
N GLN A 811 -23.51 -14.05 -19.67
CA GLN A 811 -23.47 -13.47 -21.02
C GLN A 811 -22.70 -12.15 -20.97
N HIS A 812 -21.55 -12.06 -21.63
CA HIS A 812 -20.77 -10.82 -21.67
C HIS A 812 -21.30 -9.84 -22.70
N VAL A 813 -21.37 -8.56 -22.34
CA VAL A 813 -21.69 -7.47 -23.27
C VAL A 813 -20.49 -7.18 -24.16
N THR A 814 -20.65 -7.36 -25.47
CA THR A 814 -19.64 -7.05 -26.49
C THR A 814 -19.81 -5.63 -27.03
N ILE A 815 -18.82 -5.09 -27.74
CA ILE A 815 -18.95 -3.80 -28.44
C ILE A 815 -20.10 -3.87 -29.46
N ALA A 816 -20.23 -4.95 -30.21
CA ALA A 816 -21.34 -5.12 -31.15
C ALA A 816 -22.73 -5.02 -30.49
N ASP A 817 -22.87 -5.49 -29.24
CA ASP A 817 -24.14 -5.37 -28.51
C ASP A 817 -24.48 -3.91 -28.17
N ILE A 818 -23.48 -3.06 -27.93
CA ILE A 818 -23.69 -1.62 -27.74
C ILE A 818 -24.24 -1.01 -29.03
N PHE A 819 -23.68 -1.36 -30.18
CA PHE A 819 -24.17 -0.85 -31.47
C PHE A 819 -25.59 -1.34 -31.78
N ASP A 820 -25.94 -2.58 -31.43
CA ASP A 820 -27.30 -3.10 -31.56
C ASP A 820 -28.31 -2.31 -30.70
N LEU A 821 -27.90 -1.89 -29.50
CA LEU A 821 -28.74 -1.16 -28.54
C LEU A 821 -28.88 0.33 -28.85
N PHE A 822 -27.92 0.91 -29.57
CA PHE A 822 -27.89 2.35 -29.90
C PHE A 822 -27.82 2.55 -31.44
N PRO A 823 -28.90 2.24 -32.17
CA PRO A 823 -28.89 2.12 -33.63
C PRO A 823 -28.72 3.45 -34.38
N SER A 824 -28.85 4.59 -33.71
CA SER A 824 -28.60 5.91 -34.31
C SER A 824 -27.11 6.29 -34.36
N VAL A 825 -26.24 5.47 -33.76
CA VAL A 825 -24.79 5.58 -33.91
C VAL A 825 -24.41 5.30 -35.37
N ARG A 826 -23.72 6.25 -35.99
CA ARG A 826 -23.20 6.16 -37.37
C ARG A 826 -21.75 6.61 -37.40
N LEU A 827 -20.83 5.68 -37.61
CA LEU A 827 -19.40 5.97 -37.80
C LEU A 827 -18.77 5.05 -38.84
N SER A 828 -17.77 5.58 -39.55
CA SER A 828 -16.99 4.84 -40.53
C SER A 828 -15.97 3.93 -39.85
N PHE A 829 -15.38 2.98 -40.60
CA PHE A 829 -14.23 2.22 -40.10
C PHE A 829 -13.05 3.12 -39.70
N ALA A 830 -12.80 4.19 -40.48
CA ALA A 830 -11.71 5.13 -40.21
C ALA A 830 -11.90 5.88 -38.89
N ASP A 831 -13.13 6.25 -38.54
CA ASP A 831 -13.46 6.88 -37.27
C ASP A 831 -13.40 5.87 -36.12
N PHE A 832 -13.91 4.66 -36.36
CA PHE A 832 -13.91 3.57 -35.39
C PHE A 832 -12.50 3.21 -34.95
N SER A 833 -11.55 3.11 -35.90
CA SER A 833 -10.16 2.77 -35.61
C SER A 833 -9.45 3.79 -34.71
N GLN A 834 -9.93 5.03 -34.63
CA GLN A 834 -9.36 6.06 -33.74
C GLN A 834 -9.80 5.92 -32.28
N ILE A 835 -10.97 5.32 -32.04
CA ILE A 835 -11.62 5.36 -30.71
C ILE A 835 -11.72 3.99 -30.03
N VAL A 836 -11.69 2.90 -30.80
CA VAL A 836 -11.88 1.54 -30.30
C VAL A 836 -10.71 1.07 -29.42
N PRO A 837 -10.96 0.34 -28.32
CA PRO A 837 -9.91 -0.34 -27.57
C PRO A 837 -9.14 -1.35 -28.44
N LEU A 838 -7.84 -1.48 -28.17
CA LEU A 838 -6.94 -2.32 -28.95
C LEU A 838 -6.84 -3.72 -28.33
N ASN A 839 -6.78 -4.76 -29.18
CA ASN A 839 -6.62 -6.14 -28.74
C ASN A 839 -5.21 -6.34 -28.16
N SER A 840 -5.15 -6.78 -26.90
CA SER A 840 -3.90 -6.99 -26.18
C SER A 840 -3.53 -8.49 -26.18
N PRO A 841 -2.25 -8.85 -26.43
CA PRO A 841 -1.86 -10.25 -26.43
C PRO A 841 -1.94 -10.85 -25.02
N ARG A 842 -2.10 -12.18 -24.94
CA ARG A 842 -1.92 -12.94 -23.70
C ARG A 842 -0.54 -13.57 -23.68
N TYR A 843 0.24 -13.25 -22.67
CA TYR A 843 1.61 -13.72 -22.52
C TYR A 843 1.65 -15.13 -21.91
N TYR A 844 2.53 -15.96 -22.47
CA TYR A 844 2.91 -17.26 -21.96
C TYR A 844 4.43 -17.36 -21.93
N THR A 845 4.97 -17.90 -20.85
CA THR A 845 6.40 -18.21 -20.76
C THR A 845 6.71 -19.38 -21.68
N ILE A 846 7.77 -19.24 -22.48
CA ILE A 846 8.22 -20.29 -23.40
C ILE A 846 8.79 -21.46 -22.55
N SER A 847 8.45 -22.69 -22.96
CA SER A 847 8.81 -23.93 -22.27
C SER A 847 9.66 -24.88 -23.11
N SER A 848 10.32 -24.33 -24.12
CA SER A 848 11.35 -25.01 -24.91
C SER A 848 12.57 -24.12 -25.10
N SER A 849 13.74 -24.74 -25.26
CA SER A 849 14.97 -24.10 -25.68
C SER A 849 15.13 -24.17 -27.19
N ARG A 850 15.57 -23.06 -27.79
CA ARG A 850 15.97 -23.03 -29.20
C ARG A 850 17.25 -23.81 -29.49
N GLN A 851 18.08 -24.06 -28.48
CA GLN A 851 19.27 -24.88 -28.62
C GLN A 851 18.93 -26.37 -28.76
N PHE A 852 17.76 -26.75 -28.24
CA PHE A 852 17.25 -28.12 -28.32
C PHE A 852 16.36 -28.34 -29.54
N SER A 853 15.49 -27.38 -29.86
CA SER A 853 14.64 -27.45 -31.06
C SER A 853 14.48 -26.05 -31.68
N PRO A 854 15.29 -25.70 -32.69
CA PRO A 854 15.30 -24.34 -33.26
C PRO A 854 14.00 -23.96 -33.98
N ASP A 855 13.26 -24.97 -34.45
CA ASP A 855 12.04 -24.83 -35.24
C ASP A 855 10.75 -25.01 -34.41
N ILE A 856 10.86 -25.21 -33.09
CA ILE A 856 9.72 -25.42 -32.19
C ILE A 856 9.78 -24.46 -31.00
N VAL A 857 8.65 -23.81 -30.74
CA VAL A 857 8.40 -23.05 -29.52
C VAL A 857 7.25 -23.72 -28.77
N SER A 858 7.51 -24.18 -27.55
CA SER A 858 6.50 -24.82 -26.71
C SER A 858 5.94 -23.87 -25.66
N ILE A 859 4.66 -23.99 -25.31
CA ILE A 859 4.07 -23.36 -24.11
C ILE A 859 3.42 -24.40 -23.20
N THR A 860 3.38 -24.09 -21.90
CA THR A 860 2.65 -24.87 -20.89
C THR A 860 1.39 -24.10 -20.48
N LEU A 861 0.23 -24.59 -20.90
CA LEU A 861 -1.03 -23.87 -20.81
C LEU A 861 -1.94 -24.43 -19.72
N GLY A 862 -2.18 -23.64 -18.66
CA GLY A 862 -3.22 -23.94 -17.67
C GLY A 862 -4.62 -23.55 -18.16
N LEU A 863 -5.55 -24.50 -18.16
CA LEU A 863 -6.96 -24.29 -18.46
C LEU A 863 -7.79 -24.43 -17.17
N ARG A 864 -8.55 -23.39 -16.82
CA ARG A 864 -9.47 -23.36 -15.66
C ARG A 864 -10.89 -23.09 -16.14
N LYS A 865 -11.82 -23.98 -15.80
CA LYS A 865 -13.26 -23.90 -16.14
C LYS A 865 -14.10 -23.88 -14.86
N LYS A 866 -15.04 -22.95 -14.74
CA LYS A 866 -16.13 -23.02 -13.76
C LYS A 866 -17.40 -23.49 -14.48
N ASP A 867 -18.35 -24.06 -13.75
CA ASP A 867 -19.61 -24.61 -14.29
C ASP A 867 -20.49 -23.60 -15.04
N ALA A 868 -20.11 -22.31 -15.05
CA ALA A 868 -20.72 -21.31 -15.91
C ALA A 868 -19.65 -20.50 -16.67
N LEU A 869 -19.93 -20.31 -17.96
CA LEU A 869 -19.21 -19.47 -18.91
C LEU A 869 -19.10 -18.01 -18.44
N PRO A 870 -18.10 -17.26 -18.96
CA PRO A 870 -17.18 -17.68 -20.02
C PRO A 870 -15.87 -18.24 -19.49
N LEU A 871 -15.29 -19.09 -20.33
CA LEU A 871 -13.92 -19.52 -20.14
C LEU A 871 -12.95 -18.35 -20.36
N PRO A 872 -11.73 -18.36 -19.78
CA PRO A 872 -10.65 -17.51 -20.25
C PRO A 872 -10.43 -17.74 -21.76
N ARG A 873 -10.66 -16.71 -22.57
CA ARG A 873 -10.72 -16.81 -24.04
C ARG A 873 -9.44 -17.33 -24.67
N CYS A 874 -8.26 -16.83 -24.26
CA CYS A 874 -7.01 -17.25 -24.88
C CYS A 874 -6.66 -18.73 -24.58
N SER A 875 -6.78 -19.15 -23.32
CA SER A 875 -6.49 -20.55 -22.98
C SER A 875 -7.50 -21.53 -23.55
N SER A 876 -8.76 -21.12 -23.72
CA SER A 876 -9.77 -21.96 -24.38
C SER A 876 -9.58 -22.02 -25.87
N TYR A 877 -9.29 -20.88 -26.50
CA TYR A 877 -8.90 -20.79 -27.91
C TYR A 877 -7.74 -21.74 -28.19
N LEU A 878 -6.63 -21.58 -27.46
CA LEU A 878 -5.45 -22.44 -27.60
C LEU A 878 -5.74 -23.91 -27.30
N ALA A 879 -6.58 -24.22 -26.31
CA ALA A 879 -6.96 -25.60 -25.99
C ALA A 879 -7.82 -26.29 -27.06
N MET A 880 -8.50 -25.53 -27.91
CA MET A 880 -9.33 -26.05 -29.00
C MET A 880 -8.55 -26.27 -30.31
N LEU A 881 -7.35 -25.69 -30.43
CA LEU A 881 -6.57 -25.76 -31.65
C LEU A 881 -6.08 -27.19 -31.93
N LYS A 882 -6.07 -27.57 -33.19
CA LYS A 882 -5.57 -28.85 -33.69
C LYS A 882 -4.24 -28.67 -34.40
N PRO A 883 -3.38 -29.72 -34.42
CA PRO A 883 -2.20 -29.72 -35.28
C PRO A 883 -2.54 -29.35 -36.73
N GLY A 884 -1.76 -28.43 -37.29
CA GLY A 884 -1.97 -27.86 -38.64
C GLY A 884 -2.73 -26.53 -38.66
N GLU A 885 -3.43 -26.15 -37.58
CA GLU A 885 -3.99 -24.80 -37.44
C GLU A 885 -2.91 -23.78 -37.09
N ALA A 886 -3.22 -22.49 -37.11
CA ALA A 886 -2.24 -21.42 -36.86
C ALA A 886 -2.72 -20.41 -35.82
N ILE A 887 -1.78 -19.86 -35.07
CA ILE A 887 -1.99 -18.74 -34.15
C ILE A 887 -1.30 -17.48 -34.65
N ARG A 888 -1.76 -16.33 -34.17
CA ARG A 888 -1.00 -15.08 -34.29
C ARG A 888 -0.28 -14.78 -32.99
N ALA A 889 1.03 -14.55 -33.06
CA ALA A 889 1.84 -14.28 -31.89
C ALA A 889 3.02 -13.34 -32.17
N SER A 890 3.51 -12.74 -31.08
CA SER A 890 4.73 -11.93 -31.03
C SER A 890 5.63 -12.41 -29.88
N PHE A 891 6.94 -12.23 -30.01
CA PHE A 891 7.93 -12.73 -29.04
C PHE A 891 8.56 -11.59 -28.25
N TYR A 892 8.77 -11.83 -26.95
CA TYR A 892 9.21 -10.83 -25.99
C TYR A 892 10.36 -11.36 -25.13
N GLN A 893 11.28 -10.47 -24.81
CA GLN A 893 12.39 -10.71 -23.89
C GLN A 893 12.01 -10.29 -22.47
N SER A 894 12.50 -11.03 -21.48
CA SER A 894 12.44 -10.67 -20.06
C SER A 894 13.83 -10.68 -19.43
N SER A 895 13.96 -10.18 -18.21
CA SER A 895 15.14 -10.41 -17.36
C SER A 895 15.27 -11.88 -16.91
N PHE A 896 14.18 -12.64 -16.96
CA PHE A 896 14.15 -14.08 -16.64
C PHE A 896 14.70 -14.93 -17.81
N VAL A 897 16.03 -15.02 -17.93
CA VAL A 897 16.73 -15.75 -19.01
C VAL A 897 17.81 -16.67 -18.45
N PHE A 898 18.17 -17.70 -19.23
CA PHE A 898 19.23 -18.64 -18.88
C PHE A 898 20.62 -17.97 -18.91
N PRO A 899 21.50 -18.18 -17.92
CA PRO A 899 22.80 -17.52 -17.85
C PRO A 899 23.87 -18.25 -18.67
N TYR A 900 23.79 -18.18 -20.01
CA TYR A 900 24.71 -18.90 -20.92
C TYR A 900 26.21 -18.56 -20.75
N HIS A 901 26.56 -17.42 -20.16
CA HIS A 901 27.95 -16.96 -20.00
C HIS A 901 28.48 -17.06 -18.58
N ASP A 902 27.70 -17.60 -17.65
CA ASP A 902 28.06 -17.72 -16.25
C ASP A 902 27.68 -19.12 -15.75
N HIS A 903 28.68 -19.93 -15.44
CA HIS A 903 28.54 -21.34 -15.05
C HIS A 903 28.32 -21.54 -13.53
N ARG A 904 27.92 -20.50 -12.79
CA ARG A 904 27.52 -20.69 -11.39
C ARG A 904 26.29 -21.60 -11.28
N PRO A 905 26.13 -22.32 -10.15
CA PRO A 905 25.01 -23.22 -9.92
C PRO A 905 23.65 -22.54 -10.10
N ILE A 906 22.63 -23.30 -10.50
CA ILE A 906 21.26 -22.80 -10.69
C ILE A 906 20.27 -23.56 -9.81
N MET A 907 19.42 -22.81 -9.09
CA MET A 907 18.30 -23.35 -8.33
C MET A 907 16.99 -22.85 -8.91
N LEU A 908 16.12 -23.79 -9.27
CA LEU A 908 14.85 -23.57 -9.97
C LEU A 908 13.71 -23.93 -9.01
N ILE A 909 12.76 -23.01 -8.80
CA ILE A 909 11.68 -23.17 -7.80
C ILE A 909 10.34 -22.88 -8.48
N SER A 910 9.45 -23.87 -8.59
CA SER A 910 8.15 -23.68 -9.25
C SER A 910 7.03 -24.52 -8.66
N ALA A 911 5.79 -24.10 -8.93
CA ALA A 911 4.59 -24.90 -8.69
C ALA A 911 3.66 -24.89 -9.91
N GLY A 912 3.03 -26.04 -10.20
CA GLY A 912 2.09 -26.21 -11.29
C GLY A 912 2.65 -25.77 -12.64
N THR A 913 1.94 -24.91 -13.37
CA THR A 913 2.38 -24.40 -14.69
C THR A 913 3.59 -23.47 -14.63
N GLY A 914 4.05 -23.07 -13.44
CA GLY A 914 5.30 -22.34 -13.24
C GLY A 914 6.55 -23.12 -13.67
N ILE A 915 6.43 -24.42 -13.95
CA ILE A 915 7.51 -25.26 -14.49
C ILE A 915 7.93 -24.85 -15.93
N ALA A 916 7.08 -24.08 -16.62
CA ALA A 916 7.27 -23.72 -18.03
C ALA A 916 8.70 -23.25 -18.38
N PRO A 917 9.24 -22.16 -17.80
CA PRO A 917 10.60 -21.72 -18.11
C PRO A 917 11.67 -22.74 -17.74
N PHE A 918 11.44 -23.55 -16.71
CA PHE A 918 12.44 -24.50 -16.23
C PHE A 918 12.56 -25.72 -17.12
N ARG A 919 11.48 -26.12 -17.79
CA ARG A 919 11.60 -27.07 -18.89
C ARG A 919 12.54 -26.56 -19.99
N ALA A 920 12.45 -25.28 -20.36
CA ALA A 920 13.38 -24.68 -21.32
C ALA A 920 14.83 -24.66 -20.77
N PHE A 921 15.01 -24.27 -19.50
CA PHE A 921 16.33 -24.24 -18.88
C PHE A 921 16.97 -25.63 -18.78
N LEU A 922 16.19 -26.69 -18.53
CA LEU A 922 16.71 -28.06 -18.54
C LEU A 922 17.24 -28.45 -19.92
N GLN A 923 16.57 -28.04 -20.98
CA GLN A 923 17.03 -28.25 -22.35
C GLN A 923 18.29 -27.43 -22.66
N ASP A 924 18.41 -26.22 -22.11
CA ASP A 924 19.62 -25.40 -22.21
C ASP A 924 20.80 -26.01 -21.42
N LEU A 925 20.56 -26.53 -20.22
CA LEU A 925 21.55 -27.24 -19.40
C LEU A 925 22.03 -28.50 -20.13
N GLU A 926 21.12 -29.30 -20.70
CA GLU A 926 21.49 -30.48 -21.48
C GLU A 926 22.31 -30.11 -22.73
N HIS A 927 22.00 -28.99 -23.38
CA HIS A 927 22.80 -28.49 -24.49
C HIS A 927 24.19 -28.01 -24.04
N GLU A 928 24.27 -27.28 -22.93
CA GLU A 928 25.52 -26.82 -22.34
C GLU A 928 26.43 -28.00 -21.97
N ASP A 929 25.90 -29.04 -21.31
CA ASP A 929 26.64 -30.26 -20.95
C ASP A 929 27.20 -31.01 -22.17
N LYS A 930 26.52 -30.93 -23.32
CA LYS A 930 26.96 -31.57 -24.58
C LYS A 930 27.98 -30.75 -25.36
N THR A 931 27.96 -29.43 -25.24
CA THR A 931 28.71 -28.52 -26.13
C THR A 931 29.85 -27.79 -25.45
N SER A 932 29.80 -27.62 -24.14
CA SER A 932 30.80 -26.90 -23.36
C SER A 932 32.01 -27.77 -23.04
N SER A 933 33.21 -27.19 -23.09
CA SER A 933 34.43 -27.79 -22.53
C SER A 933 34.58 -27.54 -21.03
N HIS A 934 33.66 -26.77 -20.42
CA HIS A 934 33.65 -26.46 -19.00
C HIS A 934 33.06 -27.62 -18.18
N GLN A 935 33.33 -27.59 -16.87
CA GLN A 935 32.79 -28.55 -15.92
C GLN A 935 31.27 -28.41 -15.81
N HIS A 936 30.56 -29.54 -15.66
CA HIS A 936 29.10 -29.59 -15.45
C HIS A 936 28.63 -28.54 -14.44
N ARG A 937 27.59 -27.78 -14.81
CA ARG A 937 27.00 -26.73 -13.98
C ARG A 937 25.97 -27.34 -13.02
N PRO A 938 26.17 -27.23 -11.70
CA PRO A 938 25.21 -27.81 -10.76
C PRO A 938 23.81 -27.18 -10.90
N ALA A 939 22.77 -28.01 -10.95
CA ALA A 939 21.39 -27.60 -11.14
C ALA A 939 20.43 -28.34 -10.18
N TYR A 940 19.57 -27.57 -9.51
CA TYR A 940 18.60 -28.08 -8.54
C TYR A 940 17.19 -27.62 -8.90
N LEU A 941 16.21 -28.51 -8.88
CA LEU A 941 14.80 -28.18 -9.15
C LEU A 941 13.90 -28.55 -7.97
N PHE A 942 13.18 -27.57 -7.44
CA PHE A 942 12.11 -27.71 -6.46
C PHE A 942 10.76 -27.51 -7.16
N TYR A 943 9.94 -28.56 -7.20
CA TYR A 943 8.66 -28.56 -7.91
C TYR A 943 7.48 -28.94 -7.02
N GLY A 944 6.39 -28.18 -7.09
CA GLY A 944 5.15 -28.43 -6.36
C GLY A 944 3.97 -28.75 -7.26
N CYS A 945 3.26 -29.83 -6.95
CA CYS A 945 1.99 -30.18 -7.59
C CYS A 945 1.03 -30.80 -6.56
N ARG A 946 -0.13 -31.29 -6.99
CA ARG A 946 -1.12 -31.87 -6.07
C ARG A 946 -0.91 -33.35 -5.91
N GLU A 947 -0.89 -34.06 -7.02
CA GLU A 947 -0.80 -35.52 -7.05
C GLU A 947 0.11 -35.95 -8.20
N ALA A 948 0.96 -36.94 -7.93
CA ALA A 948 1.84 -37.51 -8.94
C ALA A 948 1.09 -38.01 -10.18
N SER A 949 -0.11 -38.57 -9.97
CA SER A 949 -0.92 -39.16 -11.04
C SER A 949 -1.79 -38.15 -11.82
N VAL A 950 -1.92 -36.91 -11.34
CA VAL A 950 -2.86 -35.93 -11.88
C VAL A 950 -2.14 -34.76 -12.54
N ASP A 951 -1.17 -34.16 -11.86
CA ASP A 951 -0.59 -32.88 -12.27
C ASP A 951 0.93 -32.76 -12.01
N PHE A 952 1.65 -33.88 -11.94
CA PHE A 952 3.11 -33.91 -12.04
C PHE A 952 3.58 -33.65 -13.48
N LEU A 953 3.52 -32.39 -13.89
CA LEU A 953 3.80 -31.97 -15.26
C LEU A 953 5.23 -32.31 -15.67
N TYR A 954 5.37 -32.94 -16.84
CA TYR A 954 6.66 -33.36 -17.41
C TYR A 954 7.48 -34.33 -16.52
N GLY A 955 6.84 -35.07 -15.61
CA GLY A 955 7.54 -35.93 -14.65
C GLY A 955 8.61 -36.87 -15.26
N GLU A 956 8.32 -37.50 -16.41
CA GLU A 956 9.29 -38.35 -17.12
C GLU A 956 10.48 -37.57 -17.71
N GLU A 957 10.30 -36.30 -18.11
CA GLU A 957 11.41 -35.45 -18.55
C GLU A 957 12.27 -35.01 -17.35
N LEU A 958 11.63 -34.65 -16.23
CA LEU A 958 12.33 -34.23 -15.01
C LEU A 958 13.14 -35.37 -14.39
N GLU A 959 12.57 -36.57 -14.31
CA GLU A 959 13.29 -37.76 -13.81
C GLU A 959 14.45 -38.15 -14.72
N ARG A 960 14.27 -38.08 -16.04
CA ARG A 960 15.39 -38.32 -16.98
C ARG A 960 16.51 -37.31 -16.81
N ALA A 961 16.19 -36.03 -16.62
CA ALA A 961 17.20 -35.00 -16.36
C ALA A 961 17.99 -35.30 -15.07
N ARG A 962 17.32 -35.81 -14.03
CA ARG A 962 17.98 -36.27 -12.80
C ARG A 962 18.88 -37.50 -13.06
N GLU A 963 18.37 -38.49 -13.79
CA GLU A 963 19.11 -39.73 -14.08
C GLU A 963 20.32 -39.51 -14.99
N SER A 964 20.23 -38.57 -15.93
CA SER A 964 21.33 -38.21 -16.83
C SER A 964 22.35 -37.27 -16.19
N GLY A 965 22.09 -36.77 -14.98
CA GLY A 965 22.93 -35.81 -14.28
C GLY A 965 22.83 -34.37 -14.80
N VAL A 966 21.82 -34.04 -15.61
CA VAL A 966 21.52 -32.64 -16.00
C VAL A 966 20.94 -31.87 -14.80
N LEU A 967 20.17 -32.56 -13.96
CA LEU A 967 19.78 -32.11 -12.63
C LEU A 967 20.53 -32.93 -11.58
N ASP A 968 21.29 -32.27 -10.71
CA ASP A 968 21.89 -32.92 -9.56
C ASP A 968 20.84 -33.39 -8.57
N GLN A 969 19.80 -32.57 -8.36
CA GLN A 969 18.70 -32.90 -7.45
C GLN A 969 17.34 -32.40 -7.96
N LEU A 970 16.34 -33.28 -7.79
CA LEU A 970 14.94 -33.00 -8.05
C LEU A 970 14.15 -33.22 -6.74
N HIS A 971 13.49 -32.16 -6.27
CA HIS A 971 12.67 -32.16 -5.06
C HIS A 971 11.21 -31.91 -5.43
N VAL A 972 10.39 -32.95 -5.38
CA VAL A 972 8.95 -32.85 -5.74
C VAL A 972 8.09 -32.91 -4.49
N THR A 973 7.12 -31.99 -4.38
CA THR A 973 6.15 -31.95 -3.29
C THR A 973 4.73 -32.09 -3.80
N PHE A 974 3.93 -32.83 -3.05
CA PHE A 974 2.54 -33.14 -3.37
C PHE A 974 1.62 -32.62 -2.28
N SER A 975 0.67 -31.77 -2.66
CA SER A 975 -0.26 -31.12 -1.72
C SER A 975 -1.54 -31.92 -1.46
N ASP A 976 -1.79 -33.01 -2.19
CA ASP A 976 -3.00 -33.86 -2.06
C ASP A 976 -2.72 -35.36 -2.32
N ASP A 977 -1.60 -35.90 -1.79
CA ASP A 977 -1.19 -37.30 -2.00
C ASP A 977 -1.82 -38.29 -0.99
N GLY A 978 -3.14 -38.50 -1.09
CA GLY A 978 -3.87 -39.48 -0.27
C GLY A 978 -3.84 -39.17 1.24
N ASP A 979 -3.49 -40.15 2.08
CA ASP A 979 -3.41 -39.99 3.55
C ASP A 979 -2.14 -39.28 4.04
N ARG A 980 -1.27 -38.80 3.14
CA ARG A 980 -0.02 -38.14 3.52
C ARG A 980 -0.27 -36.68 3.93
N PRO A 981 0.56 -36.13 4.84
CA PRO A 981 0.51 -34.71 5.17
C PRO A 981 0.67 -33.85 3.91
N LYS A 982 -0.09 -32.77 3.81
CA LYS A 982 0.04 -31.82 2.69
C LYS A 982 1.43 -31.19 2.73
N ARG A 983 2.12 -31.22 1.59
CA ARG A 983 3.45 -30.63 1.43
C ARG A 983 3.49 -29.68 0.26
N TYR A 984 4.24 -28.60 0.42
CA TYR A 984 4.47 -27.57 -0.58
C TYR A 984 5.96 -27.33 -0.79
N VAL A 985 6.30 -26.54 -1.81
CA VAL A 985 7.69 -26.33 -2.26
C VAL A 985 8.57 -25.75 -1.17
N GLN A 986 8.04 -24.84 -0.35
CA GLN A 986 8.70 -24.28 0.82
C GLN A 986 9.11 -25.35 1.85
N ASP A 987 8.34 -26.43 2.00
CA ASP A 987 8.69 -27.51 2.93
C ASP A 987 9.92 -28.27 2.42
N ALA A 988 10.01 -28.49 1.10
CA ALA A 988 11.21 -29.09 0.50
C ALA A 988 12.43 -28.16 0.60
N LEU A 989 12.26 -26.85 0.42
CA LEU A 989 13.33 -25.88 0.62
C LEU A 989 13.84 -25.89 2.07
N ILE A 990 12.93 -26.02 3.06
CA ILE A 990 13.30 -26.12 4.49
C ILE A 990 14.06 -27.41 4.77
N GLU A 991 13.60 -28.54 4.22
CA GLU A 991 14.29 -29.82 4.39
C GLU A 991 15.68 -29.83 3.76
N GLN A 992 15.84 -29.11 2.64
CA GLN A 992 17.11 -28.96 1.92
C GLN A 992 17.84 -27.66 2.28
N SER A 993 17.62 -27.13 3.48
CA SER A 993 18.15 -25.83 3.88
C SER A 993 19.67 -25.70 3.77
N GLU A 994 20.42 -26.77 4.01
CA GLU A 994 21.88 -26.76 3.89
C GLU A 994 22.33 -26.56 2.45
N LEU A 995 21.65 -27.22 1.50
CA LEU A 995 21.85 -27.02 0.07
C LEU A 995 21.51 -25.58 -0.32
N VAL A 996 20.37 -25.07 0.14
CA VAL A 996 19.93 -23.69 -0.15
C VAL A 996 20.92 -22.67 0.41
N ALA A 997 21.38 -22.85 1.66
CA ALA A 997 22.36 -21.96 2.28
C ALA A 997 23.71 -21.99 1.55
N ARG A 998 24.22 -23.18 1.19
CA ARG A 998 25.44 -23.30 0.40
C ARG A 998 25.31 -22.61 -0.96
N HIS A 999 24.21 -22.86 -1.66
CA HIS A 999 23.92 -22.27 -2.97
C HIS A 999 23.96 -20.74 -2.93
N LEU A 1000 23.39 -20.15 -1.88
CA LEU A 1000 23.32 -18.69 -1.70
C LEU A 1000 24.63 -18.07 -1.22
N LEU A 1001 25.29 -18.69 -0.23
CA LEU A 1001 26.39 -18.05 0.50
C LEU A 1001 27.77 -18.42 -0.02
N GLN A 1002 27.92 -19.61 -0.61
CA GLN A 1002 29.22 -20.14 -1.02
C GLN A 1002 29.33 -20.20 -2.54
N ASP A 1003 28.27 -20.65 -3.21
CA ASP A 1003 28.30 -20.88 -4.66
C ASP A 1003 27.97 -19.61 -5.47
N GLU A 1004 27.48 -18.55 -4.81
CA GLU A 1004 26.92 -17.33 -5.42
C GLU A 1004 25.91 -17.67 -6.54
N GLY A 1005 25.14 -18.76 -6.36
CA GLY A 1005 24.33 -19.37 -7.41
C GLY A 1005 23.09 -18.57 -7.77
N TYR A 1006 22.58 -18.78 -8.98
CA TYR A 1006 21.33 -18.17 -9.44
C TYR A 1006 20.12 -18.85 -8.81
N ILE A 1007 19.13 -18.07 -8.38
CA ILE A 1007 17.81 -18.57 -7.97
C ILE A 1007 16.74 -18.04 -8.92
N TYR A 1008 15.93 -18.95 -9.44
CA TYR A 1008 14.78 -18.62 -10.27
C TYR A 1008 13.49 -19.14 -9.63
N LEU A 1009 12.49 -18.27 -9.48
CA LEU A 1009 11.17 -18.60 -8.95
C LEU A 1009 10.09 -18.30 -9.99
N CYS A 1010 9.22 -19.28 -10.27
CA CYS A 1010 8.09 -19.09 -11.19
C CYS A 1010 6.81 -19.79 -10.70
N GLU A 1011 5.72 -19.04 -10.52
CA GLU A 1011 4.42 -19.56 -10.08
C GLU A 1011 3.22 -18.82 -10.71
N PHE A 1012 2.00 -19.32 -10.45
CA PHE A 1012 0.75 -18.66 -10.86
C PHE A 1012 0.28 -17.68 -9.79
N SER A 1013 0.17 -16.39 -10.13
CA SER A 1013 -0.09 -15.26 -9.21
C SER A 1013 -1.38 -15.32 -8.37
N GLY A 1014 -2.30 -16.25 -8.63
CA GLY A 1014 -3.52 -16.47 -7.83
C GLY A 1014 -3.40 -17.57 -6.78
N SER A 1015 -2.20 -18.12 -6.60
CA SER A 1015 -1.88 -19.21 -5.68
C SER A 1015 -0.50 -18.91 -5.09
N ALA A 1016 -0.39 -17.84 -4.31
CA ALA A 1016 0.82 -17.52 -3.55
C ALA A 1016 1.10 -18.68 -2.57
N ILE A 1017 1.86 -19.66 -3.03
CA ILE A 1017 2.29 -20.82 -2.25
C ILE A 1017 3.79 -20.69 -1.95
N ALA A 1018 4.55 -19.93 -2.76
CA ALA A 1018 5.91 -19.52 -2.43
C ALA A 1018 6.12 -18.05 -2.83
N THR A 1019 5.96 -17.11 -1.89
CA THR A 1019 6.35 -15.72 -2.12
C THR A 1019 7.87 -15.58 -2.02
N GLN A 1020 8.41 -14.45 -2.52
CA GLN A 1020 9.78 -14.04 -2.20
C GLN A 1020 10.01 -14.06 -0.66
N GLU A 1021 9.02 -13.62 0.13
CA GLU A 1021 9.05 -13.67 1.59
C GLU A 1021 9.16 -15.09 2.15
N ASP A 1022 8.54 -16.10 1.52
CA ASP A 1022 8.67 -17.50 1.96
C ASP A 1022 10.06 -18.06 1.67
N ALA A 1023 10.61 -17.82 0.48
CA ALA A 1023 11.98 -18.20 0.17
C ALA A 1023 12.98 -17.49 1.11
N GLU A 1024 12.79 -16.19 1.35
CA GLU A 1024 13.57 -15.43 2.32
C GLU A 1024 13.39 -15.94 3.75
N ARG A 1025 12.18 -16.32 4.16
CA ARG A 1025 11.90 -16.86 5.50
C ARG A 1025 12.60 -18.19 5.74
N VAL A 1026 12.60 -19.09 4.76
CA VAL A 1026 13.32 -20.38 4.83
C VAL A 1026 14.83 -20.16 4.94
N VAL A 1027 15.35 -19.22 4.14
CA VAL A 1027 16.75 -18.79 4.19
C VAL A 1027 17.08 -18.18 5.56
N ARG A 1028 16.30 -17.22 6.05
CA ARG A 1028 16.46 -16.56 7.36
C ARG A 1028 16.41 -17.55 8.54
N GLN A 1029 15.45 -18.49 8.54
CA GLN A 1029 15.27 -19.46 9.64
C GLN A 1029 16.45 -20.43 9.81
N LYS A 1030 17.18 -20.73 8.73
CA LYS A 1030 18.30 -21.70 8.77
C LYS A 1030 19.69 -21.05 8.72
N LEU A 1031 19.84 -19.86 8.12
CA LEU A 1031 21.04 -19.03 8.31
C LEU A 1031 21.27 -18.72 9.80
N ALA A 1032 20.19 -18.46 10.55
CA ALA A 1032 20.23 -18.27 12.00
C ALA A 1032 20.73 -19.51 12.78
N GLY A 1033 20.67 -20.71 12.19
CA GLY A 1033 21.08 -21.95 12.84
C GLY A 1033 22.46 -22.48 12.42
N HIS A 1034 23.06 -21.99 11.34
CA HIS A 1034 24.33 -22.49 10.79
C HIS A 1034 25.40 -21.40 10.57
N LEU A 1035 25.08 -20.12 10.77
CA LEU A 1035 26.08 -19.06 10.83
C LEU A 1035 26.17 -18.45 12.22
N ILE A 1036 27.40 -18.42 12.73
CA ILE A 1036 27.86 -17.26 13.48
C ILE A 1036 27.76 -16.10 12.49
N VAL A 1037 26.69 -15.31 12.61
CA VAL A 1037 26.40 -14.21 11.70
C VAL A 1037 27.46 -13.12 11.89
N THR A 1038 28.42 -13.08 10.99
CA THR A 1038 29.18 -11.86 10.67
C THR A 1038 28.79 -11.46 9.25
N GLU A 1039 27.86 -10.50 9.19
CA GLU A 1039 27.52 -9.65 8.03
C GLU A 1039 26.94 -10.34 6.77
N LEU A 1040 25.79 -9.86 6.30
CA LEU A 1040 25.26 -10.12 4.96
C LEU A 1040 24.84 -8.77 4.33
N TRP A 1041 25.37 -8.55 3.14
CA TRP A 1041 25.26 -7.38 2.25
C TRP A 1041 23.95 -7.34 1.46
#